data_AF-A0AAJ6CKH4-F1
#
_entry.id   AF-A0AAJ6CKH4-F1
#
_cell.length_a   1.000
_cell.length_b   1.000
_cell.length_c   1.000
_cell.angle_alpha   90.00
_cell.angle_beta   90.00
_cell.angle_gamma   90.00
#
_symmetry.space_group_name_H-M   'P 1'
#
loop_
_entity.id
_entity.type
_entity.pdbx_description
1 polymer ?
#
loop_
_entity_poly.entity_id
_entity_poly.type
_entity_poly.pdbx_seq_one_letter_code
_entity_poly.pdbx_strand_id
1 'polypeptide(L)'
;MTELRRKLVIVGDGACGKTCLLIVFSKGTFPEVYVPTVFENYVADVEVDGRHVELALWDTAGQEDYDRLRPLSYPDSHVILICFAIDSPDSLDNVQEKWISEVLHFCQNLPIILVGCKKDLRRDPKIIEELRKTSQRPVTPEEGMAVASKIGAVRYLECSAKTGEGVREVFEHATRAALIQKPRGGRSGKMLLCITILILLVLVPFNLHSNVSTIFKDTAAELRDSQKWHIPPFPGLSMYRSAPTSARIPPQLHHDPSLTSRCGNATPVYDPNGRRRPLVQYAIMIDAGSTGSRIHVYKFNYCKASPELEFEHFDHIEPGLSSYKADAQGAAHSLRPLLDKALDIVPQPLQACTPLQLKATAGLRLLGPEQSGAIIQAVRRMIESSYPFPIADLVDNNDKATKNGIEIMDGRDEGVFAWITVNYLMNLIGSGGNKKTAAVMDLGGGSTQIVFQPQLQASSPMHPGEHVYELKNFENSSFTLYQKSYLGYGLKQARESINSLAAFLHLSTNPQVAQHAGDASAWDKFSPQTMFVPSPCYAAGAQKTAKVSLGKSKTSDVTMVGTSGGFRACQRLVEVTMNKDAECHIAPCSFAGVYQPSLSHAFKNSDIVALSYFYDRIAPLGLGPTFTIRELEQLAERACSLPSQWSLFKSPSFSPETVTELQQRPDYCLDLTYMHTLLRLGYELDDSRKITLAKKLGDFELGWALGAQLAVLQQGVLCKASM
;
A
#
# COMPACT_ATOMS: atom_id res chain seq x y z
N MET A 1 20.07 -39.12 21.09
CA MET A 1 20.40 -38.07 22.09
C MET A 1 19.43 -36.95 21.87
N THR A 2 18.78 -36.41 22.90
CA THR A 2 17.89 -35.27 22.76
C THR A 2 18.71 -34.04 22.40
N GLU A 3 18.49 -33.47 21.21
CA GLU A 3 19.11 -32.22 20.78
C GLU A 3 18.73 -31.10 21.75
N LEU A 4 19.74 -30.35 22.20
CA LEU A 4 19.55 -29.32 23.20
C LEU A 4 19.09 -28.03 22.48
N ARG A 5 17.81 -27.69 22.59
CA ARG A 5 17.25 -26.49 21.97
C ARG A 5 17.33 -25.27 22.91
N ARG A 6 17.67 -24.10 22.37
CA ARG A 6 17.70 -22.82 23.10
C ARG A 6 17.04 -21.72 22.27
N LYS A 7 16.24 -20.89 22.93
CA LYS A 7 15.58 -19.72 22.33
C LYS A 7 16.37 -18.46 22.59
N LEU A 8 16.71 -17.73 21.53
CA LEU A 8 17.38 -16.44 21.55
C LEU A 8 16.43 -15.40 20.95
N VAL A 9 16.21 -14.30 21.65
CA VAL A 9 15.43 -13.15 21.14
C VAL A 9 16.36 -11.97 20.96
N ILE A 10 16.26 -11.27 19.83
CA ILE A 10 17.02 -10.06 19.52
C ILE A 10 16.09 -8.85 19.54
N VAL A 11 16.50 -7.77 20.20
CA VAL A 11 15.75 -6.50 20.32
C VAL A 11 16.69 -5.31 20.11
N GLY A 12 16.14 -4.10 19.94
CA GLY A 12 16.89 -2.90 19.60
C GLY A 12 16.20 -2.10 18.50
N ASP A 13 16.67 -0.89 18.23
CA ASP A 13 16.03 0.06 17.31
C ASP A 13 15.79 -0.46 15.89
N GLY A 14 14.82 0.15 15.20
CA GLY A 14 14.64 -0.01 13.77
C GLY A 14 15.95 0.22 13.00
N ALA A 15 16.21 -0.56 11.95
CA ALA A 15 17.40 -0.45 11.10
C ALA A 15 18.78 -0.57 11.81
N CYS A 16 18.84 -0.98 13.08
CA CYS A 16 20.13 -1.10 13.79
C CYS A 16 20.97 -2.32 13.35
N GLY A 17 20.39 -3.26 12.61
CA GLY A 17 21.10 -4.40 12.01
C GLY A 17 20.71 -5.79 12.51
N LYS A 18 19.68 -5.92 13.37
CA LYS A 18 19.19 -7.19 13.95
C LYS A 18 18.94 -8.28 12.90
N THR A 19 18.09 -7.98 11.92
CA THR A 19 17.70 -8.92 10.87
C THR A 19 18.88 -9.33 10.01
N CYS A 20 19.76 -8.39 9.64
CA CYS A 20 20.96 -8.69 8.86
C CYS A 20 21.91 -9.61 9.64
N LEU A 21 22.08 -9.39 10.94
CA LEU A 21 22.88 -10.22 11.82
C LEU A 21 22.35 -11.66 11.88
N LEU A 22 21.05 -11.84 12.08
CA LEU A 22 20.41 -13.17 12.10
C LEU A 22 20.50 -13.90 10.74
N ILE A 23 20.29 -13.18 9.63
CA ILE A 23 20.34 -13.75 8.29
C ILE A 23 21.76 -14.21 7.95
N VAL A 24 22.77 -13.38 8.19
CA VAL A 24 24.16 -13.72 7.85
C VAL A 24 24.64 -14.90 8.69
N PHE A 25 24.25 -14.95 9.96
CA PHE A 25 24.56 -16.09 10.80
C PHE A 25 23.90 -17.40 10.33
N SER A 26 22.60 -17.35 9.99
CA SER A 26 21.85 -18.55 9.60
C SER A 26 22.08 -19.00 8.15
N LYS A 27 22.37 -18.07 7.23
CA LYS A 27 22.43 -18.32 5.77
C LYS A 27 23.77 -17.98 5.12
N GLY A 28 24.71 -17.38 5.85
CA GLY A 28 26.04 -17.00 5.33
C GLY A 28 26.04 -15.91 4.25
N THR A 29 24.90 -15.29 3.96
CA THR A 29 24.74 -14.32 2.86
C THR A 29 24.10 -13.02 3.37
N PHE A 30 24.66 -11.88 2.97
CA PHE A 30 24.13 -10.56 3.35
C PHE A 30 22.98 -10.15 2.41
N PRO A 31 21.83 -9.70 2.93
CA PRO A 31 20.69 -9.30 2.10
C PRO A 31 20.93 -7.93 1.43
N GLU A 32 20.73 -7.84 0.10
CA GLU A 32 20.88 -6.57 -0.64
C GLU A 32 19.62 -5.67 -0.58
N VAL A 33 18.47 -6.24 -0.26
CA VAL A 33 17.17 -5.54 -0.19
C VAL A 33 16.69 -5.50 1.26
N TYR A 34 16.44 -4.29 1.76
CA TYR A 34 15.89 -4.09 3.10
C TYR A 34 14.36 -4.19 3.09
N VAL A 35 13.83 -5.13 3.85
CA VAL A 35 12.40 -5.28 4.15
C VAL A 35 12.24 -5.14 5.67
N PRO A 36 11.45 -4.18 6.19
CA PRO A 36 11.22 -4.03 7.62
C PRO A 36 10.61 -5.28 8.25
N THR A 37 11.20 -5.76 9.33
CA THR A 37 10.73 -6.96 10.05
C THR A 37 9.59 -6.62 11.01
N VAL A 38 8.53 -7.44 10.97
CA VAL A 38 7.48 -7.47 12.00
C VAL A 38 7.82 -8.51 13.06
N PHE A 39 7.87 -9.79 12.67
CA PHE A 39 8.44 -10.90 13.45
C PHE A 39 8.92 -11.98 12.48
N GLU A 40 10.12 -12.51 12.69
CA GLU A 40 10.67 -13.60 11.88
C GLU A 40 11.42 -14.60 12.76
N ASN A 41 11.27 -15.90 12.48
CA ASN A 41 11.95 -16.96 13.22
C ASN A 41 12.93 -17.69 12.32
N TYR A 42 14.14 -17.91 12.82
CA TYR A 42 15.18 -18.69 12.16
C TYR A 42 15.63 -19.83 13.07
N VAL A 43 16.19 -20.88 12.48
CA VAL A 43 16.83 -21.98 13.21
C VAL A 43 18.27 -22.09 12.71
N ALA A 44 19.22 -22.26 13.63
CA ALA A 44 20.63 -22.46 13.32
C ALA A 44 21.27 -23.41 14.33
N ASP A 45 22.06 -24.36 13.83
CA ASP A 45 22.85 -25.26 14.65
C ASP A 45 24.18 -24.62 15.05
N VAL A 46 24.50 -24.70 16.34
CA VAL A 46 25.75 -24.15 16.88
C VAL A 46 26.44 -25.20 17.73
N GLU A 47 27.71 -25.43 17.45
CA GLU A 47 28.57 -26.27 18.28
C GLU A 47 29.37 -25.37 19.24
N VAL A 48 29.12 -25.51 20.54
CA VAL A 48 29.84 -24.74 21.58
C VAL A 48 30.26 -25.68 22.70
N ASP A 49 31.55 -25.63 23.06
CA ASP A 49 32.16 -26.43 24.14
C ASP A 49 31.87 -27.95 24.00
N GLY A 50 31.89 -28.47 22.76
CA GLY A 50 31.64 -29.87 22.42
C GLY A 50 30.17 -30.31 22.50
N ARG A 51 29.23 -29.36 22.54
CA ARG A 51 27.78 -29.61 22.55
C ARG A 51 27.13 -29.03 21.30
N HIS A 52 26.33 -29.84 20.61
CA HIS A 52 25.44 -29.36 19.55
C HIS A 52 24.17 -28.76 20.17
N VAL A 53 23.89 -27.50 19.84
CA VAL A 53 22.75 -26.73 20.33
C VAL A 53 21.98 -26.18 19.13
N GLU A 54 20.69 -26.47 19.07
CA GLU A 54 19.80 -25.84 18.10
C GLU A 54 19.33 -24.49 18.66
N LEU A 55 19.70 -23.39 18.02
CA LEU A 55 19.21 -22.06 18.35
C LEU A 55 17.94 -21.73 17.56
N ALA A 56 16.84 -21.50 18.27
CA ALA A 56 15.68 -20.81 17.73
C ALA A 56 15.89 -19.30 17.88
N LEU A 57 16.12 -18.61 16.78
CA LEU A 57 16.41 -17.18 16.70
C LEU A 57 15.13 -16.41 16.40
N TRP A 58 14.73 -15.52 17.29
CA TRP A 58 13.51 -14.72 17.19
C TRP A 58 13.88 -13.27 16.86
N ASP A 59 13.68 -12.89 15.61
CA ASP A 59 13.83 -11.52 15.12
C ASP A 59 12.62 -10.69 15.52
N THR A 60 12.88 -9.52 16.11
CA THR A 60 11.81 -8.62 16.52
C THR A 60 11.90 -7.27 15.81
N ALA A 61 10.74 -6.69 15.55
CA ALA A 61 10.63 -5.33 15.09
C ALA A 61 11.25 -4.35 16.10
N GLY A 62 12.06 -3.43 15.58
CA GLY A 62 12.70 -2.38 16.39
C GLY A 62 11.93 -1.07 16.43
N GLN A 63 10.82 -0.97 15.69
CA GLN A 63 9.96 0.20 15.69
C GLN A 63 9.04 0.17 16.91
N GLU A 64 8.71 1.35 17.42
CA GLU A 64 7.85 1.51 18.59
C GLU A 64 6.41 1.00 18.34
N ASP A 65 5.99 0.98 17.07
CA ASP A 65 4.74 0.42 16.54
C ASP A 65 4.46 -1.02 17.01
N TYR A 66 5.52 -1.75 17.39
CA TYR A 66 5.45 -3.13 17.83
C TYR A 66 5.69 -3.31 19.33
N ASP A 67 5.78 -2.24 20.14
CA ASP A 67 6.04 -2.32 21.59
C ASP A 67 5.02 -3.18 22.34
N ARG A 68 3.79 -3.31 21.82
CA ARG A 68 2.74 -4.20 22.39
C ARG A 68 2.79 -5.64 21.87
N LEU A 69 3.38 -5.86 20.69
CA LEU A 69 3.49 -7.17 20.07
C LEU A 69 4.83 -7.85 20.38
N ARG A 70 5.91 -7.08 20.54
CA ARG A 70 7.26 -7.53 20.88
C ARG A 70 7.29 -8.36 22.17
N PRO A 71 6.50 -8.03 23.20
CA PRO A 71 6.38 -8.85 24.39
C PRO A 71 5.97 -10.30 24.15
N LEU A 72 5.26 -10.59 23.05
CA LEU A 72 4.86 -11.95 22.68
C LEU A 72 6.05 -12.82 22.26
N SER A 73 7.19 -12.22 21.91
CA SER A 73 8.42 -12.94 21.57
C SER A 73 9.22 -13.37 22.80
N TYR A 74 9.00 -12.79 23.97
CA TYR A 74 9.81 -13.03 25.18
C TYR A 74 9.56 -14.35 25.94
N PRO A 75 8.36 -14.94 25.98
CA PRO A 75 8.13 -16.19 26.70
C PRO A 75 9.11 -17.30 26.30
N ASP A 76 9.57 -18.07 27.28
CA ASP A 76 10.49 -19.21 27.13
C ASP A 76 11.87 -18.89 26.51
N SER A 77 12.27 -17.61 26.53
CA SER A 77 13.60 -17.19 26.10
C SER A 77 14.69 -17.68 27.04
N HIS A 78 15.86 -18.02 26.48
CA HIS A 78 17.01 -18.49 27.24
C HIS A 78 18.14 -17.46 27.29
N VAL A 79 18.22 -16.56 26.30
CA VAL A 79 19.18 -15.46 26.20
C VAL A 79 18.56 -14.33 25.39
N ILE A 80 18.91 -13.08 25.73
CA ILE A 80 18.46 -11.88 25.00
C ILE A 80 19.68 -11.16 24.41
N LEU A 81 19.58 -10.79 23.13
CA LEU A 81 20.49 -9.86 22.49
C LEU A 81 19.83 -8.48 22.43
N ILE A 82 20.50 -7.46 22.95
CA ILE A 82 20.10 -6.07 22.74
C ILE A 82 21.09 -5.46 21.74
N CYS A 83 20.59 -4.94 20.63
CA CYS A 83 21.40 -4.45 19.51
C CYS A 83 21.25 -2.94 19.32
N PHE A 84 22.37 -2.29 19.05
CA PHE A 84 22.43 -0.91 18.58
C PHE A 84 23.34 -0.82 17.35
N ALA A 85 23.30 0.29 16.63
CA ALA A 85 24.10 0.52 15.44
C ALA A 85 25.29 1.45 15.73
N ILE A 86 26.50 1.09 15.30
CA ILE A 86 27.71 1.91 15.53
C ILE A 86 27.64 3.26 14.80
N ASP A 87 26.92 3.31 13.68
CA ASP A 87 26.63 4.51 12.90
C ASP A 87 25.47 5.36 13.47
N SER A 88 24.82 4.94 14.56
CA SER A 88 23.69 5.64 15.17
C SER A 88 23.86 5.72 16.70
N PRO A 89 24.49 6.79 17.21
CA PRO A 89 24.69 6.98 18.65
C PRO A 89 23.40 6.96 19.46
N ASP A 90 22.32 7.55 18.93
CA ASP A 90 20.99 7.55 19.56
C ASP A 90 20.50 6.12 19.85
N SER A 91 20.83 5.15 18.99
CA SER A 91 20.44 3.76 19.21
C SER A 91 21.15 3.10 20.40
N LEU A 92 22.31 3.60 20.83
CA LEU A 92 22.96 3.18 22.08
C LEU A 92 22.30 3.85 23.30
N ASP A 93 21.88 5.10 23.17
CA ASP A 93 21.15 5.80 24.23
C ASP A 93 19.79 5.15 24.49
N ASN A 94 19.07 4.79 23.42
CA ASN A 94 17.81 4.04 23.49
C ASN A 94 17.96 2.68 24.18
N VAL A 95 19.15 2.05 24.16
CA VAL A 95 19.39 0.83 24.95
C VAL A 95 19.22 1.09 26.45
N GLN A 96 19.71 2.23 26.92
CA GLN A 96 19.66 2.62 28.33
C GLN A 96 18.30 3.14 28.75
N GLU A 97 17.62 3.86 27.86
CA GLU A 97 16.36 4.54 28.16
C GLU A 97 15.13 3.65 27.94
N LYS A 98 15.18 2.76 26.95
CA LYS A 98 14.05 1.93 26.53
C LYS A 98 14.33 0.44 26.65
N TRP A 99 15.27 -0.09 25.87
CA TRP A 99 15.35 -1.53 25.61
C TRP A 99 15.67 -2.35 26.85
N ILE A 100 16.57 -1.87 27.71
CA ILE A 100 16.87 -2.58 28.95
C ILE A 100 15.66 -2.62 29.89
N SER A 101 14.89 -1.54 29.97
CA SER A 101 13.70 -1.47 30.83
C SER A 101 12.65 -2.47 30.38
N GLU A 102 12.39 -2.54 29.06
CA GLU A 102 11.47 -3.51 28.47
C GLU A 102 11.93 -4.95 28.70
N VAL A 103 13.20 -5.24 28.40
CA VAL A 103 13.76 -6.60 28.58
C VAL A 103 13.69 -7.01 30.04
N LEU A 104 14.04 -6.15 31.00
CA LEU A 104 13.95 -6.50 32.42
C LEU A 104 12.51 -6.64 32.91
N HIS A 105 11.56 -5.94 32.29
CA HIS A 105 10.13 -6.07 32.60
C HIS A 105 9.61 -7.47 32.25
N PHE A 106 9.91 -7.98 31.05
CA PHE A 106 9.37 -9.25 30.56
C PHE A 106 10.29 -10.46 30.76
N CYS A 107 11.61 -10.26 30.80
CA CYS A 107 12.63 -11.30 30.85
C CYS A 107 13.50 -11.20 32.11
N GLN A 108 12.92 -11.55 33.26
CA GLN A 108 13.68 -11.56 34.52
C GLN A 108 14.69 -12.71 34.57
N ASN A 109 15.91 -12.41 35.03
CA ASN A 109 17.01 -13.37 35.24
C ASN A 109 17.47 -14.14 33.99
N LEU A 110 17.33 -13.55 32.79
CA LEU A 110 17.97 -14.07 31.58
C LEU A 110 19.30 -13.37 31.33
N PRO A 111 20.33 -14.06 30.79
CA PRO A 111 21.55 -13.41 30.35
C PRO A 111 21.25 -12.47 29.18
N ILE A 112 21.80 -11.26 29.27
CA ILE A 112 21.70 -10.20 28.27
C ILE A 112 23.08 -9.99 27.66
N ILE A 113 23.16 -9.96 26.33
CA ILE A 113 24.38 -9.57 25.60
C ILE A 113 24.07 -8.29 24.83
N LEU A 114 24.94 -7.30 24.98
CA LEU A 114 24.88 -6.06 24.20
C LEU A 114 25.71 -6.24 22.92
N VAL A 115 25.12 -5.88 21.77
CA VAL A 115 25.77 -6.04 20.47
C VAL A 115 25.78 -4.72 19.69
N GLY A 116 26.98 -4.25 19.35
CA GLY A 116 27.18 -3.13 18.42
C GLY A 116 27.25 -3.62 16.97
N CYS A 117 26.22 -3.34 16.19
CA CYS A 117 26.10 -3.73 14.79
C CYS A 117 26.76 -2.71 13.85
N LYS A 118 27.00 -3.12 12.60
CA LYS A 118 27.58 -2.30 11.52
C LYS A 118 28.97 -1.74 11.85
N LYS A 119 29.82 -2.56 12.47
CA LYS A 119 31.20 -2.20 12.84
C LYS A 119 32.03 -1.64 11.69
N ASP A 120 31.75 -2.07 10.46
CA ASP A 120 32.39 -1.58 9.24
C ASP A 120 32.22 -0.07 9.02
N LEU A 121 31.15 0.53 9.55
CA LEU A 121 30.84 1.94 9.36
C LEU A 121 31.57 2.89 10.32
N ARG A 122 32.26 2.38 11.35
CA ARG A 122 32.96 3.22 12.35
C ARG A 122 34.00 4.16 11.72
N ARG A 123 34.65 3.69 10.66
CA ARG A 123 35.72 4.41 9.95
C ARG A 123 35.28 4.89 8.56
N ASP A 124 33.99 4.79 8.24
CA ASP A 124 33.47 5.25 6.96
C ASP A 124 33.47 6.80 6.92
N PRO A 125 34.18 7.44 5.97
CA PRO A 125 34.29 8.89 5.93
C PRO A 125 32.94 9.61 5.74
N LYS A 126 31.99 8.99 5.02
CA LYS A 126 30.67 9.58 4.79
C LYS A 126 29.86 9.55 6.07
N ILE A 127 29.87 8.43 6.80
CA ILE A 127 29.18 8.31 8.09
C ILE A 127 29.74 9.31 9.11
N ILE A 128 31.07 9.45 9.16
CA ILE A 128 31.72 10.41 10.05
C ILE A 128 31.27 11.84 9.71
N GLU A 129 31.23 12.23 8.43
CA GLU A 129 30.80 13.57 8.06
C GLU A 129 29.30 13.81 8.28
N GLU A 130 28.44 12.82 8.01
CA GLU A 130 27.00 12.92 8.29
C GLU A 130 26.72 13.13 9.79
N LEU A 131 27.33 12.32 10.66
CA LEU A 131 27.17 12.46 12.11
C LEU A 131 27.75 13.79 12.63
N ARG A 132 28.82 14.30 12.00
CA ARG A 132 29.39 15.60 12.36
C ARG A 132 28.39 16.75 12.15
N LYS A 133 27.47 16.64 11.18
CA LYS A 133 26.43 17.66 10.95
C LYS A 133 25.48 17.81 12.14
N THR A 134 25.26 16.74 12.89
CA THR A 134 24.46 16.73 14.13
C THR A 134 25.32 16.76 15.40
N SER A 135 26.62 17.11 15.28
CA SER A 135 27.58 17.12 16.40
C SER A 135 27.76 15.76 17.08
N GLN A 136 27.54 14.68 16.34
CA GLN A 136 27.72 13.30 16.80
C GLN A 136 28.96 12.64 16.18
N ARG A 137 29.35 11.47 16.68
CA ARG A 137 30.40 10.61 16.12
C ARG A 137 30.01 9.13 16.25
N PRO A 138 30.55 8.23 15.41
CA PRO A 138 30.30 6.80 15.56
C PRO A 138 30.64 6.31 16.97
N VAL A 139 29.88 5.34 17.46
CA VAL A 139 30.03 4.79 18.81
C VAL A 139 31.38 4.07 18.94
N THR A 140 32.11 4.40 20.01
CA THR A 140 33.39 3.78 20.35
C THR A 140 33.21 2.48 21.14
N PRO A 141 34.18 1.55 21.08
CA PRO A 141 34.16 0.35 21.90
C PRO A 141 34.04 0.63 23.41
N GLU A 142 34.68 1.72 23.87
CA GLU A 142 34.66 2.13 25.28
C GLU A 142 33.26 2.56 25.73
N GLU A 143 32.52 3.29 24.88
CA GLU A 143 31.13 3.69 25.15
C GLU A 143 30.20 2.48 25.21
N GLY A 144 30.29 1.57 24.23
CA GLY A 144 29.52 0.33 24.24
C GLY A 144 29.82 -0.54 25.46
N MET A 145 31.08 -0.63 25.86
CA MET A 145 31.50 -1.37 27.06
C MET A 145 30.97 -0.72 28.35
N ALA A 146 30.98 0.61 28.44
CA ALA A 146 30.42 1.34 29.56
C ALA A 146 28.91 1.09 29.71
N VAL A 147 28.15 1.14 28.60
CA VAL A 147 26.72 0.82 28.60
C VAL A 147 26.46 -0.63 28.96
N ALA A 148 27.23 -1.58 28.43
CA ALA A 148 27.10 -2.99 28.78
C ALA A 148 27.27 -3.23 30.30
N SER A 149 28.26 -2.58 30.92
CA SER A 149 28.44 -2.64 32.37
C SER A 149 27.26 -2.02 33.13
N LYS A 150 26.70 -0.91 32.63
CA LYS A 150 25.57 -0.21 33.26
C LYS A 150 24.27 -1.01 33.22
N ILE A 151 23.99 -1.71 32.11
CA ILE A 151 22.78 -2.51 31.94
C ILE A 151 22.90 -3.94 32.49
N GLY A 152 24.07 -4.32 33.02
CA GLY A 152 24.32 -5.66 33.54
C GLY A 152 24.41 -6.74 32.45
N ALA A 153 24.82 -6.38 31.24
CA ALA A 153 25.03 -7.35 30.16
C ALA A 153 26.23 -8.26 30.51
N VAL A 154 26.09 -9.56 30.28
CA VAL A 154 27.15 -10.55 30.56
C VAL A 154 28.33 -10.43 29.60
N ARG A 155 28.11 -9.79 28.44
CA ARG A 155 29.13 -9.52 27.42
C ARG A 155 28.73 -8.35 26.54
N TYR A 156 29.74 -7.60 26.09
CA TYR A 156 29.65 -6.67 24.97
C TYR A 156 30.43 -7.22 23.78
N LEU A 157 29.83 -7.19 22.59
CA LEU A 157 30.45 -7.62 21.33
C LEU A 157 30.09 -6.64 20.21
N GLU A 158 30.93 -6.58 19.19
CA GLU A 158 30.68 -5.80 17.98
C GLU A 158 30.80 -6.68 16.75
N CYS A 159 29.95 -6.44 15.77
CA CYS A 159 29.94 -7.20 14.53
C CYS A 159 29.58 -6.35 13.32
N SER A 160 29.95 -6.84 12.14
CA SER A 160 29.49 -6.35 10.85
C SER A 160 28.90 -7.51 10.07
N ALA A 161 27.56 -7.53 9.97
CA ALA A 161 26.87 -8.51 9.13
C ALA A 161 27.33 -8.42 7.66
N LYS A 162 27.69 -7.22 7.18
CA LYS A 162 28.13 -6.99 5.80
C LYS A 162 29.48 -7.65 5.49
N THR A 163 30.43 -7.60 6.42
CA THR A 163 31.77 -8.19 6.24
C THR A 163 31.90 -9.60 6.82
N GLY A 164 30.94 -10.01 7.66
CA GLY A 164 30.98 -11.25 8.43
C GLY A 164 31.78 -11.15 9.73
N GLU A 165 32.51 -10.05 9.97
CA GLU A 165 33.34 -9.86 11.15
C GLU A 165 32.50 -9.89 12.44
N GLY A 166 32.89 -10.72 13.42
CA GLY A 166 32.27 -10.76 14.75
C GLY A 166 30.91 -11.46 14.81
N VAL A 167 30.34 -11.87 13.67
CA VAL A 167 28.99 -12.46 13.62
C VAL A 167 28.96 -13.79 14.36
N ARG A 168 29.90 -14.70 14.08
CA ARG A 168 29.92 -16.04 14.69
C ARG A 168 30.15 -15.96 16.20
N GLU A 169 31.04 -15.08 16.62
CA GLU A 169 31.40 -14.85 18.02
C GLU A 169 30.17 -14.40 18.85
N VAL A 170 29.31 -13.54 18.30
CA VAL A 170 28.05 -13.12 18.95
C VAL A 170 27.20 -14.33 19.34
N PHE A 171 26.97 -15.25 18.40
CA PHE A 171 26.09 -16.41 18.66
C PHE A 171 26.77 -17.52 19.46
N GLU A 172 28.09 -17.70 19.37
CA GLU A 172 28.81 -18.62 20.25
C GLU A 172 28.73 -18.17 21.71
N HIS A 173 28.93 -16.87 21.97
CA HIS A 173 28.78 -16.30 23.32
C HIS A 173 27.32 -16.35 23.81
N ALA A 174 26.35 -16.07 22.94
CA ALA A 174 24.93 -16.16 23.28
C ALA A 174 24.50 -17.60 23.62
N THR A 175 24.94 -18.58 22.82
CA THR A 175 24.72 -20.01 23.10
C THR A 175 25.32 -20.39 24.44
N ARG A 176 26.59 -20.05 24.70
CA ARG A 176 27.23 -20.35 25.98
C ARG A 176 26.48 -19.74 27.15
N ALA A 177 26.03 -18.50 27.04
CA ALA A 177 25.22 -17.84 28.07
C ALA A 177 23.87 -18.56 28.30
N ALA A 178 23.21 -19.02 27.25
CA ALA A 178 21.97 -19.79 27.32
C ALA A 178 22.12 -21.19 27.95
N LEU A 179 23.35 -21.74 27.99
CA LEU A 179 23.66 -23.04 28.59
C LEU A 179 23.93 -22.98 30.10
N ILE A 180 24.32 -21.83 30.63
CA ILE A 180 24.76 -21.67 32.03
C ILE A 180 23.55 -21.65 33.00
N GLN A 181 22.31 -21.53 32.51
CA GLN A 181 21.12 -21.57 33.37
C GLN A 181 20.85 -22.95 33.98
N LYS A 182 20.75 -23.03 35.32
CA LYS A 182 20.18 -24.19 36.01
C LYS A 182 18.68 -24.30 35.69
N PRO A 183 18.12 -25.51 35.56
CA PRO A 183 16.69 -25.69 35.31
C PRO A 183 15.88 -25.01 36.41
N ARG A 184 14.95 -24.12 36.02
CA ARG A 184 14.02 -23.48 36.96
C ARG A 184 13.12 -24.56 37.57
N GLY A 185 13.30 -24.84 38.85
CA GLY A 185 12.32 -25.59 39.64
C GLY A 185 10.97 -24.88 39.56
N GLY A 186 9.92 -25.63 39.21
CA GLY A 186 8.58 -25.11 39.01
C GLY A 186 8.10 -24.27 40.19
N ARG A 187 7.79 -23.00 39.94
CA ARG A 187 6.92 -22.20 40.79
C ARG A 187 5.70 -21.80 39.97
N SER A 188 4.72 -22.71 40.01
CA SER A 188 3.32 -22.37 39.81
C SER A 188 2.90 -21.32 40.85
N GLY A 189 2.10 -20.35 40.42
CA GLY A 189 1.34 -19.46 41.30
C GLY A 189 2.08 -18.20 41.74
N LYS A 190 1.91 -17.11 40.97
CA LYS A 190 1.57 -15.76 41.51
C LYS A 190 1.24 -14.69 40.47
N MET A 191 1.43 -14.93 39.17
CA MET A 191 0.91 -14.03 38.11
C MET A 191 -0.54 -14.36 37.68
N LEU A 192 -1.17 -15.35 38.32
CA LEU A 192 -2.59 -15.63 38.11
C LEU A 192 -3.48 -14.71 38.98
N LEU A 193 -2.99 -14.17 40.09
CA LEU A 193 -3.85 -13.46 41.05
C LEU A 193 -4.33 -12.07 40.54
N CYS A 194 -3.54 -11.36 39.72
CA CYS A 194 -3.98 -10.07 39.15
C CYS A 194 -4.90 -10.24 37.93
N ILE A 195 -4.74 -11.32 37.15
CA ILE A 195 -5.59 -11.59 35.98
C ILE A 195 -6.93 -12.23 36.41
N THR A 196 -6.94 -13.06 37.46
CA THR A 196 -8.20 -13.62 37.98
C THR A 196 -9.07 -12.55 38.66
N ILE A 197 -8.48 -11.54 39.31
CA ILE A 197 -9.24 -10.43 39.93
C ILE A 197 -9.86 -9.50 38.87
N LEU A 198 -9.20 -9.28 37.73
CA LEU A 198 -9.78 -8.51 36.63
C LEU A 198 -10.90 -9.27 35.88
N ILE A 199 -10.81 -10.60 35.82
CA ILE A 199 -11.81 -11.47 35.17
C ILE A 199 -13.01 -11.76 36.10
N LEU A 200 -12.82 -11.81 37.42
CA LEU A 200 -13.91 -11.99 38.40
C LEU A 200 -14.82 -10.76 38.56
N LEU A 201 -14.36 -9.55 38.20
CA LEU A 201 -15.21 -8.35 38.16
C LEU A 201 -16.07 -8.25 36.89
N VAL A 202 -15.82 -9.08 35.88
CA VAL A 202 -16.55 -9.05 34.59
C VAL A 202 -17.49 -10.24 34.40
N LEU A 203 -17.36 -11.34 35.17
CA LEU A 203 -18.03 -12.61 34.85
C LEU A 203 -18.85 -13.32 35.95
N VAL A 204 -19.13 -12.72 37.12
CA VAL A 204 -20.12 -13.31 38.06
C VAL A 204 -21.07 -12.25 38.63
N PRO A 205 -22.35 -12.24 38.25
CA PRO A 205 -23.38 -11.53 39.01
C PRO A 205 -23.64 -12.32 40.32
N PHE A 206 -23.35 -11.69 41.46
CA PHE A 206 -23.82 -12.19 42.75
C PHE A 206 -25.35 -12.05 42.78
N ASN A 207 -26.04 -13.19 42.75
CA ASN A 207 -27.45 -13.30 43.07
C ASN A 207 -27.63 -13.20 44.59
N LEU A 208 -28.47 -12.26 45.05
CA LEU A 208 -29.40 -12.51 46.14
C LEU A 208 -30.76 -11.86 45.80
N HIS A 209 -31.79 -12.70 45.86
CA HIS A 209 -33.18 -12.48 45.46
C HIS A 209 -33.89 -11.30 46.13
N SER A 210 -34.73 -10.59 45.36
CA SER A 210 -36.20 -10.69 45.48
C SER A 210 -36.93 -9.85 44.42
N ASN A 211 -37.90 -10.48 43.74
CA ASN A 211 -39.09 -9.92 43.07
C ASN A 211 -38.97 -8.57 42.34
N VAL A 212 -38.94 -8.59 40.99
CA VAL A 212 -39.87 -7.79 40.16
C VAL A 212 -40.06 -8.48 38.80
N SER A 213 -40.97 -9.45 38.75
CA SER A 213 -41.62 -9.89 37.51
C SER A 213 -42.73 -8.89 37.16
N THR A 214 -42.41 -7.63 36.85
CA THR A 214 -43.45 -6.61 36.58
C THR A 214 -42.98 -5.30 35.94
N ILE A 215 -41.87 -5.24 35.21
CA ILE A 215 -41.51 -4.04 34.39
C ILE A 215 -40.84 -4.53 33.09
N PHE A 216 -41.30 -4.05 31.94
CA PHE A 216 -40.99 -4.47 30.55
C PHE A 216 -41.81 -5.62 29.92
N LYS A 217 -43.12 -5.66 30.23
CA LYS A 217 -44.13 -6.13 29.27
C LYS A 217 -45.05 -5.04 28.70
N ASP A 218 -44.94 -3.80 29.18
CA ASP A 218 -45.80 -2.70 28.74
C ASP A 218 -44.98 -1.50 28.28
N THR A 219 -44.47 -1.55 27.05
CA THR A 219 -44.30 -0.39 26.15
C THR A 219 -43.95 -0.91 24.73
N ALA A 220 -44.66 -1.94 24.29
CA ALA A 220 -44.68 -2.41 22.91
C ALA A 220 -46.09 -2.27 22.28
N ALA A 221 -46.88 -1.32 22.79
CA ALA A 221 -48.29 -1.15 22.44
C ALA A 221 -48.75 0.29 22.18
N GLU A 222 -47.86 1.24 21.88
CA GLU A 222 -48.24 2.65 21.60
C GLU A 222 -47.56 3.29 20.38
N LEU A 223 -47.24 2.53 19.34
CA LEU A 223 -46.90 3.09 18.02
C LEU A 223 -47.64 2.40 16.87
N ARG A 224 -48.94 2.17 17.08
CA ARG A 224 -49.93 1.91 16.03
C ARG A 224 -51.11 2.86 16.22
N ASP A 225 -50.95 4.12 15.84
CA ASP A 225 -51.92 4.87 15.03
C ASP A 225 -51.48 6.32 14.85
N SER A 226 -50.97 6.66 13.66
CA SER A 226 -51.19 7.98 13.07
C SER A 226 -50.89 7.90 11.58
N GLN A 227 -51.98 7.82 10.83
CA GLN A 227 -52.07 7.79 9.37
C GLN A 227 -51.47 9.02 8.67
N LYS A 228 -51.04 8.74 7.42
CA LYS A 228 -51.08 9.59 6.21
C LYS A 228 -50.04 10.71 6.07
N TRP A 229 -48.97 10.37 5.37
CA TRP A 229 -48.36 11.28 4.39
C TRP A 229 -48.53 10.69 2.98
N HIS A 230 -49.34 11.36 2.17
CA HIS A 230 -49.39 11.14 0.72
C HIS A 230 -48.20 11.84 0.07
N ILE A 231 -47.41 11.11 -0.71
CA ILE A 231 -46.38 11.64 -1.61
C ILE A 231 -46.64 10.99 -2.98
N PRO A 232 -46.71 11.77 -4.08
CA PRO A 232 -47.27 11.32 -5.35
C PRO A 232 -46.39 10.28 -6.06
N PRO A 233 -46.94 9.49 -7.01
CA PRO A 233 -46.16 8.56 -7.79
C PRO A 233 -45.46 9.33 -8.92
N PHE A 234 -44.13 9.24 -9.00
CA PHE A 234 -43.41 9.59 -10.24
C PHE A 234 -42.27 8.59 -10.48
N PRO A 235 -41.94 8.32 -11.75
CA PRO A 235 -41.86 6.97 -12.28
C PRO A 235 -40.46 6.65 -12.79
N GLY A 236 -40.17 5.35 -12.90
CA GLY A 236 -39.35 4.83 -13.98
C GLY A 236 -37.83 4.94 -13.81
N LEU A 237 -37.18 3.79 -14.03
CA LEU A 237 -35.82 3.72 -14.53
C LEU A 237 -35.63 4.71 -15.70
N SER A 238 -34.73 5.68 -15.56
CA SER A 238 -34.07 6.33 -16.69
C SER A 238 -32.80 7.05 -16.25
N MET A 239 -31.70 6.69 -16.92
CA MET A 239 -30.41 7.38 -17.05
C MET A 239 -29.72 7.88 -15.77
N TYR A 240 -28.70 7.12 -15.35
CA TYR A 240 -27.52 7.71 -14.73
C TYR A 240 -26.92 8.77 -15.67
N ARG A 241 -27.20 10.06 -15.41
CA ARG A 241 -26.39 11.17 -15.92
C ARG A 241 -26.46 12.37 -14.98
N SER A 242 -25.33 12.68 -14.37
CA SER A 242 -24.61 13.90 -14.72
C SER A 242 -23.14 13.70 -14.38
N ALA A 243 -22.29 13.76 -15.41
CA ALA A 243 -20.87 14.04 -15.19
C ALA A 243 -20.77 15.32 -14.35
N PRO A 244 -19.69 15.54 -13.56
CA PRO A 244 -19.50 16.82 -12.89
C PRO A 244 -19.71 17.95 -13.91
N THR A 245 -20.45 18.98 -13.52
CA THR A 245 -20.94 20.06 -14.41
C THR A 245 -19.83 20.81 -15.15
N SER A 246 -18.56 20.55 -14.81
CA SER A 246 -17.35 21.09 -15.44
C SER A 246 -16.62 20.14 -16.40
N ALA A 247 -17.11 18.92 -16.65
CA ALA A 247 -16.44 17.97 -17.53
C ALA A 247 -16.35 18.50 -18.98
N ARG A 248 -15.17 18.33 -19.60
CA ARG A 248 -14.93 18.65 -21.01
C ARG A 248 -15.90 17.86 -21.88
N ILE A 249 -16.60 18.56 -22.75
CA ILE A 249 -17.51 17.94 -23.72
C ILE A 249 -16.70 17.64 -24.99
N PRO A 250 -16.66 16.38 -25.46
CA PRO A 250 -16.01 16.04 -26.71
C PRO A 250 -16.61 16.85 -27.87
N PRO A 251 -15.79 17.39 -28.78
CA PRO A 251 -16.29 17.98 -30.01
C PRO A 251 -17.00 16.93 -30.88
N GLN A 252 -17.88 17.38 -31.78
CA GLN A 252 -18.36 16.51 -32.87
C GLN A 252 -17.17 16.09 -33.72
N LEU A 253 -17.05 14.80 -34.04
CA LEU A 253 -15.96 14.32 -34.89
C LEU A 253 -16.24 14.63 -36.36
N HIS A 254 -15.18 14.96 -37.10
CA HIS A 254 -15.25 15.05 -38.55
C HIS A 254 -15.46 13.65 -39.15
N HIS A 255 -16.20 13.55 -40.27
CA HIS A 255 -16.47 12.27 -40.95
C HIS A 255 -15.18 11.59 -41.44
N ASP A 256 -14.22 12.38 -41.91
CA ASP A 256 -12.85 11.93 -42.16
C ASP A 256 -12.05 11.94 -40.83
N PRO A 257 -11.57 10.78 -40.33
CA PRO A 257 -10.82 10.69 -39.09
C PRO A 257 -9.46 11.41 -39.12
N SER A 258 -8.91 11.68 -40.30
CA SER A 258 -7.65 12.44 -40.43
C SER A 258 -7.82 13.96 -40.24
N LEU A 259 -9.05 14.46 -40.18
CA LEU A 259 -9.38 15.88 -40.07
C LEU A 259 -10.07 16.24 -38.74
N THR A 260 -10.06 17.51 -38.37
CA THR A 260 -10.80 18.06 -37.22
C THR A 260 -11.98 18.90 -37.70
N SER A 261 -13.10 18.86 -36.96
CA SER A 261 -14.29 19.69 -37.22
C SER A 261 -14.19 21.09 -36.61
N ARG A 262 -13.21 21.33 -35.73
CA ARG A 262 -13.14 22.52 -34.86
C ARG A 262 -12.50 23.73 -35.53
N CYS A 263 -11.49 23.52 -36.37
CA CYS A 263 -10.63 24.60 -36.83
C CYS A 263 -10.11 24.42 -38.26
N GLY A 264 -11.00 24.58 -39.25
CA GLY A 264 -10.63 24.53 -40.67
C GLY A 264 -9.64 25.62 -41.12
N ASN A 265 -9.66 26.81 -40.47
CA ASN A 265 -8.82 27.96 -40.81
C ASN A 265 -7.95 28.48 -39.63
N ALA A 266 -7.61 27.63 -38.65
CA ALA A 266 -6.81 28.08 -37.50
C ALA A 266 -5.39 28.51 -37.93
N THR A 267 -4.89 29.57 -37.30
CA THR A 267 -3.50 29.99 -37.43
C THR A 267 -2.56 28.85 -37.02
N PRO A 268 -1.46 28.60 -37.76
CA PRO A 268 -0.49 27.58 -37.38
C PRO A 268 0.00 27.77 -35.93
N VAL A 269 -0.11 26.70 -35.15
CA VAL A 269 0.42 26.65 -33.78
C VAL A 269 1.84 26.08 -33.84
N TYR A 270 2.74 26.66 -33.07
CA TYR A 270 4.14 26.23 -32.98
C TYR A 270 4.44 25.68 -31.57
N ASP A 271 5.35 24.72 -31.48
CA ASP A 271 5.88 24.22 -30.22
C ASP A 271 6.91 25.21 -29.62
N PRO A 272 7.36 25.02 -28.36
CA PRO A 272 8.37 25.90 -27.74
C PRO A 272 9.70 26.00 -28.50
N ASN A 273 9.98 25.03 -29.39
CA ASN A 273 11.17 24.98 -30.23
C ASN A 273 10.94 25.60 -31.63
N GLY A 274 9.80 26.26 -31.85
CA GLY A 274 9.46 26.91 -33.12
C GLY A 274 9.02 25.96 -34.24
N ARG A 275 8.72 24.69 -33.94
CA ARG A 275 8.26 23.70 -34.93
C ARG A 275 6.74 23.77 -35.06
N ARG A 276 6.23 23.75 -36.30
CA ARG A 276 4.78 23.74 -36.55
C ARG A 276 4.16 22.46 -36.00
N ARG A 277 3.13 22.58 -35.16
CA ARG A 277 2.33 21.46 -34.66
C ARG A 277 1.36 20.98 -35.76
N PRO A 278 1.15 19.66 -35.92
CA PRO A 278 0.14 19.15 -36.84
C PRO A 278 -1.26 19.55 -36.35
N LEU A 279 -2.21 19.73 -37.26
CA LEU A 279 -3.58 20.11 -36.87
C LEU A 279 -4.29 18.96 -36.12
N VAL A 280 -4.04 17.72 -36.53
CA VAL A 280 -4.57 16.48 -35.94
C VAL A 280 -3.40 15.60 -35.51
N GLN A 281 -3.50 15.03 -34.31
CA GLN A 281 -2.49 14.14 -33.74
C GLN A 281 -3.17 12.92 -33.10
N TYR A 282 -2.86 11.73 -33.60
CA TYR A 282 -3.18 10.48 -32.90
C TYR A 282 -2.08 10.12 -31.92
N ALA A 283 -2.41 9.40 -30.85
CA ALA A 283 -1.43 8.82 -29.95
C ALA A 283 -1.96 7.57 -29.25
N ILE A 284 -1.07 6.62 -28.96
CA ILE A 284 -1.42 5.33 -28.37
C ILE A 284 -0.72 5.18 -27.03
N MET A 285 -1.47 4.83 -25.99
CA MET A 285 -0.96 4.50 -24.67
C MET A 285 -1.44 3.11 -24.24
N ILE A 286 -0.52 2.26 -23.82
CA ILE A 286 -0.83 0.96 -23.22
C ILE A 286 -0.55 1.03 -21.71
N ASP A 287 -1.60 0.89 -20.90
CA ASP A 287 -1.52 0.67 -19.46
C ASP A 287 -1.36 -0.83 -19.19
N ALA A 288 -0.15 -1.25 -18.81
CA ALA A 288 0.11 -2.62 -18.38
C ALA A 288 -0.08 -2.76 -16.86
N GLY A 289 -1.35 -2.94 -16.47
CA GLY A 289 -1.79 -3.16 -15.11
C GLY A 289 -1.45 -4.56 -14.56
N SER A 290 -1.59 -4.72 -13.23
CA SER A 290 -1.37 -6.01 -12.56
C SER A 290 -2.46 -7.05 -12.85
N THR A 291 -3.68 -6.62 -13.16
CA THR A 291 -4.83 -7.51 -13.43
C THR A 291 -5.06 -7.74 -14.92
N GLY A 292 -4.73 -6.76 -15.73
CA GLY A 292 -5.00 -6.73 -17.16
C GLY A 292 -4.22 -5.60 -17.81
N SER A 293 -4.16 -5.64 -19.14
CA SER A 293 -3.57 -4.58 -19.96
C SER A 293 -4.67 -3.81 -20.67
N ARG A 294 -4.54 -2.49 -20.82
CA ARG A 294 -5.49 -1.64 -21.54
C ARG A 294 -4.80 -0.84 -22.62
N ILE A 295 -5.49 -0.56 -23.72
CA ILE A 295 -5.04 0.35 -24.75
C ILE A 295 -5.97 1.55 -24.81
N HIS A 296 -5.36 2.72 -24.96
CA HIS A 296 -6.01 3.97 -25.23
C HIS A 296 -5.49 4.50 -26.56
N VAL A 297 -6.40 4.76 -27.51
CA VAL A 297 -6.08 5.44 -28.78
C VAL A 297 -6.73 6.80 -28.75
N TYR A 298 -5.93 7.84 -28.58
CA TYR A 298 -6.36 9.21 -28.49
C TYR A 298 -6.26 9.93 -29.83
N LYS A 299 -7.20 10.85 -30.08
CA LYS A 299 -7.11 11.84 -31.15
C LYS A 299 -7.18 13.23 -30.53
N PHE A 300 -6.18 14.05 -30.84
CA PHE A 300 -6.09 15.45 -30.43
C PHE A 300 -6.15 16.37 -31.64
N ASN A 301 -6.66 17.57 -31.44
CA ASN A 301 -6.44 18.70 -32.34
C ASN A 301 -5.53 19.76 -31.69
N TYR A 302 -4.81 20.51 -32.53
CA TYR A 302 -4.05 21.70 -32.13
C TYR A 302 -4.67 22.97 -32.73
N CYS A 303 -5.97 23.17 -32.50
CA CYS A 303 -6.60 24.47 -32.81
C CYS A 303 -6.03 25.62 -31.95
N LYS A 304 -5.40 25.29 -30.82
CA LYS A 304 -4.80 26.19 -29.85
C LYS A 304 -3.42 25.67 -29.43
N ALA A 305 -2.70 26.43 -28.61
CA ALA A 305 -1.40 26.04 -28.06
C ALA A 305 -1.45 24.69 -27.33
N SER A 306 -2.51 24.47 -26.55
CA SER A 306 -2.78 23.20 -25.87
C SER A 306 -3.47 22.20 -26.80
N PRO A 307 -3.09 20.91 -26.79
CA PRO A 307 -3.85 19.88 -27.47
C PRO A 307 -5.25 19.77 -26.86
N GLU A 308 -6.28 19.74 -27.71
CA GLU A 308 -7.65 19.44 -27.31
C GLU A 308 -7.98 18.00 -27.67
N LEU A 309 -8.47 17.24 -26.69
CA LEU A 309 -8.87 15.85 -26.87
C LEU A 309 -10.21 15.79 -27.59
N GLU A 310 -10.24 15.13 -28.74
CA GLU A 310 -11.44 14.97 -29.57
C GLU A 310 -12.09 13.60 -29.36
N PHE A 311 -11.27 12.56 -29.24
CA PHE A 311 -11.72 11.18 -29.22
C PHE A 311 -10.77 10.29 -28.43
N GLU A 312 -11.34 9.28 -27.79
CA GLU A 312 -10.65 8.17 -27.17
C GLU A 312 -11.33 6.87 -27.60
N HIS A 313 -10.53 5.90 -28.03
CA HIS A 313 -10.91 4.50 -27.98
C HIS A 313 -10.25 3.84 -26.78
N PHE A 314 -11.01 3.01 -26.06
CA PHE A 314 -10.53 2.24 -24.92
C PHE A 314 -10.89 0.77 -25.09
N ASP A 315 -9.91 -0.10 -24.85
CA ASP A 315 -10.12 -1.54 -24.81
C ASP A 315 -9.18 -2.21 -23.78
N HIS A 316 -9.51 -3.42 -23.34
CA HIS A 316 -8.75 -4.12 -22.31
C HIS A 316 -8.76 -5.64 -22.48
N ILE A 317 -7.74 -6.27 -21.90
CA ILE A 317 -7.58 -7.72 -21.84
C ILE A 317 -7.15 -8.16 -20.43
N GLU A 318 -7.41 -9.42 -20.11
CA GLU A 318 -6.88 -10.12 -18.95
C GLU A 318 -6.26 -11.47 -19.38
N PRO A 319 -5.22 -11.96 -18.69
CA PRO A 319 -4.58 -11.36 -17.52
C PRO A 319 -3.52 -10.29 -17.89
N GLY A 320 -3.04 -9.55 -16.88
CA GLY A 320 -1.98 -8.55 -17.06
C GLY A 320 -0.59 -9.17 -17.26
N LEU A 321 0.36 -8.37 -17.76
CA LEU A 321 1.72 -8.82 -18.13
C LEU A 321 2.46 -9.56 -17.00
N SER A 322 2.23 -9.17 -15.74
CA SER A 322 2.89 -9.79 -14.59
C SER A 322 2.48 -11.25 -14.33
N SER A 323 1.45 -11.74 -15.02
CA SER A 323 1.00 -13.14 -14.93
C SER A 323 1.89 -14.10 -15.74
N TYR A 324 2.71 -13.57 -16.65
CA TYR A 324 3.59 -14.31 -17.55
C TYR A 324 5.04 -14.35 -17.04
N LYS A 325 5.23 -14.54 -15.72
CA LYS A 325 6.53 -14.35 -15.03
C LYS A 325 7.73 -15.02 -15.70
N ALA A 326 7.52 -16.21 -16.27
CA ALA A 326 8.56 -17.01 -16.92
C ALA A 326 8.46 -17.01 -18.46
N ASP A 327 7.47 -16.33 -19.05
CA ASP A 327 7.20 -16.34 -20.49
C ASP A 327 7.08 -14.91 -21.04
N ALA A 328 8.22 -14.24 -21.20
CA ALA A 328 8.28 -12.88 -21.72
C ALA A 328 7.69 -12.72 -23.13
N GLN A 329 7.79 -13.76 -23.97
CA GLN A 329 7.24 -13.72 -25.32
C GLN A 329 5.71 -13.87 -25.31
N GLY A 330 5.18 -14.77 -24.47
CA GLY A 330 3.74 -14.87 -24.23
C GLY A 330 3.15 -13.56 -23.68
N ALA A 331 3.87 -12.90 -22.76
CA ALA A 331 3.51 -11.57 -22.25
C ALA A 331 3.43 -10.52 -23.37
N ALA A 332 4.39 -10.51 -24.30
CA ALA A 332 4.36 -9.62 -25.45
C ALA A 332 3.17 -9.96 -26.36
N HIS A 333 3.05 -11.22 -26.76
CA HIS A 333 1.99 -11.68 -27.67
C HIS A 333 0.57 -11.44 -27.14
N SER A 334 0.38 -11.43 -25.82
CA SER A 334 -0.93 -11.13 -25.25
C SER A 334 -1.44 -9.74 -25.63
N LEU A 335 -0.56 -8.78 -25.97
CA LEU A 335 -0.96 -7.42 -26.35
C LEU A 335 -1.44 -7.27 -27.81
N ARG A 336 -1.23 -8.28 -28.67
CA ARG A 336 -1.61 -8.20 -30.09
C ARG A 336 -3.08 -7.81 -30.33
N PRO A 337 -4.08 -8.40 -29.64
CA PRO A 337 -5.47 -8.04 -29.84
C PRO A 337 -5.77 -6.55 -29.56
N LEU A 338 -4.98 -5.90 -28.70
CA LEU A 338 -5.10 -4.47 -28.45
C LEU A 338 -4.42 -3.64 -29.55
N LEU A 339 -3.21 -4.03 -29.95
CA LEU A 339 -2.45 -3.34 -31.00
C LEU A 339 -3.14 -3.44 -32.37
N ASP A 340 -3.78 -4.57 -32.66
CA ASP A 340 -4.55 -4.78 -33.91
C ASP A 340 -5.75 -3.82 -33.97
N LYS A 341 -6.43 -3.58 -32.84
CA LYS A 341 -7.50 -2.56 -32.77
C LYS A 341 -6.95 -1.16 -33.05
N ALA A 342 -5.75 -0.83 -32.56
CA ALA A 342 -5.14 0.46 -32.86
C ALA A 342 -4.83 0.65 -34.36
N LEU A 343 -4.48 -0.42 -35.08
CA LEU A 343 -4.33 -0.38 -36.54
C LEU A 343 -5.65 -0.02 -37.25
N ASP A 344 -6.76 -0.59 -36.79
CA ASP A 344 -8.09 -0.34 -37.37
C ASP A 344 -8.57 1.10 -37.12
N ILE A 345 -8.19 1.69 -35.98
CA ILE A 345 -8.66 3.01 -35.55
C ILE A 345 -7.82 4.14 -36.14
N VAL A 346 -6.50 3.97 -36.21
CA VAL A 346 -5.59 5.02 -36.68
C VAL A 346 -5.52 5.00 -38.21
N PRO A 347 -5.84 6.10 -38.91
CA PRO A 347 -5.80 6.15 -40.37
C PRO A 347 -4.42 5.78 -40.91
N GLN A 348 -4.37 4.97 -41.97
CA GLN A 348 -3.12 4.46 -42.56
C GLN A 348 -2.04 5.53 -42.79
N PRO A 349 -2.35 6.74 -43.31
CA PRO A 349 -1.33 7.80 -43.50
C PRO A 349 -0.71 8.34 -42.20
N LEU A 350 -1.41 8.17 -41.07
CA LEU A 350 -0.99 8.68 -39.75
C LEU A 350 -0.32 7.61 -38.87
N GLN A 351 -0.42 6.33 -39.22
CA GLN A 351 0.13 5.23 -38.41
C GLN A 351 1.64 5.37 -38.19
N ALA A 352 2.41 5.63 -39.25
CA ALA A 352 3.88 5.75 -39.21
C ALA A 352 4.40 6.94 -38.37
N CYS A 353 3.52 7.86 -37.97
CA CYS A 353 3.87 9.03 -37.16
C CYS A 353 3.04 9.12 -35.86
N THR A 354 2.25 8.09 -35.54
CA THR A 354 1.43 8.04 -34.33
C THR A 354 2.27 7.46 -33.19
N PRO A 355 2.70 8.27 -32.21
CA PRO A 355 3.52 7.81 -31.10
C PRO A 355 2.79 6.76 -30.27
N LEU A 356 3.48 5.66 -29.97
CA LEU A 356 3.02 4.62 -29.06
C LEU A 356 3.87 4.62 -27.79
N GLN A 357 3.20 4.52 -26.65
CA GLN A 357 3.81 4.28 -25.35
C GLN A 357 3.21 3.04 -24.68
N LEU A 358 4.02 2.40 -23.85
CA LEU A 358 3.58 1.42 -22.90
C LEU A 358 4.23 1.69 -21.55
N LYS A 359 3.41 1.79 -20.51
CA LYS A 359 3.91 1.90 -19.14
C LYS A 359 3.30 0.81 -18.29
N ALA A 360 4.16 0.02 -17.66
CA ALA A 360 3.77 -1.01 -16.71
C ALA A 360 3.76 -0.46 -15.28
N THR A 361 2.78 -0.86 -14.48
CA THR A 361 2.56 -0.36 -13.12
C THR A 361 3.16 -1.29 -12.05
N ALA A 362 2.68 -1.19 -10.79
CA ALA A 362 3.20 -1.93 -9.64
C ALA A 362 3.28 -3.45 -9.83
N GLY A 363 2.38 -4.05 -10.63
CA GLY A 363 2.38 -5.50 -10.87
C GLY A 363 3.68 -6.02 -11.46
N LEU A 364 4.25 -5.28 -12.42
CA LEU A 364 5.52 -5.65 -13.03
C LEU A 364 6.71 -5.28 -12.13
N ARG A 365 6.62 -4.20 -11.33
CA ARG A 365 7.66 -3.87 -10.32
C ARG A 365 7.90 -5.02 -9.34
N LEU A 366 6.84 -5.74 -8.97
CA LEU A 366 6.89 -6.85 -8.00
C LEU A 366 7.55 -8.14 -8.51
N LEU A 367 7.82 -8.29 -9.81
CA LEU A 367 8.49 -9.49 -10.34
C LEU A 367 10.02 -9.47 -10.19
N GLY A 368 10.59 -8.30 -9.89
CA GLY A 368 12.04 -8.11 -9.83
C GLY A 368 12.66 -7.75 -11.19
N PRO A 369 13.86 -7.15 -11.19
CA PRO A 369 14.42 -6.45 -12.35
C PRO A 369 14.67 -7.35 -13.56
N GLU A 370 15.05 -8.61 -13.34
CA GLU A 370 15.35 -9.56 -14.41
C GLU A 370 14.09 -9.94 -15.21
N GLN A 371 13.05 -10.43 -14.52
CA GLN A 371 11.80 -10.87 -15.15
C GLN A 371 11.07 -9.70 -15.82
N SER A 372 10.97 -8.57 -15.12
CA SER A 372 10.31 -7.38 -15.66
C SER A 372 11.08 -6.80 -16.84
N GLY A 373 12.41 -6.79 -16.78
CA GLY A 373 13.26 -6.38 -17.90
C GLY A 373 13.09 -7.25 -19.13
N ALA A 374 13.01 -8.58 -18.97
CA ALA A 374 12.78 -9.52 -20.06
C ALA A 374 11.42 -9.28 -20.76
N ILE A 375 10.34 -9.08 -19.99
CA ILE A 375 9.00 -8.76 -20.52
C ILE A 375 9.02 -7.44 -21.30
N ILE A 376 9.57 -6.37 -20.72
CA ILE A 376 9.64 -5.05 -21.36
C ILE A 376 10.43 -5.11 -22.68
N GLN A 377 11.54 -5.85 -22.72
CA GLN A 377 12.33 -6.03 -23.95
C GLN A 377 11.60 -6.87 -25.01
N ALA A 378 10.84 -7.89 -24.61
CA ALA A 378 10.05 -8.69 -25.55
C ALA A 378 8.93 -7.86 -26.19
N VAL A 379 8.22 -7.07 -25.37
CA VAL A 379 7.18 -6.14 -25.81
C VAL A 379 7.74 -5.12 -26.80
N ARG A 380 8.88 -4.50 -26.48
CA ARG A 380 9.54 -3.53 -27.36
C ARG A 380 9.90 -4.13 -28.72
N ARG A 381 10.59 -5.28 -28.73
CA ARG A 381 10.97 -5.95 -29.98
C ARG A 381 9.76 -6.31 -30.84
N MET A 382 8.69 -6.81 -30.23
CA MET A 382 7.46 -7.13 -30.96
C MET A 382 6.88 -5.88 -31.62
N ILE A 383 6.73 -4.77 -30.89
CA ILE A 383 6.18 -3.53 -31.43
C ILE A 383 7.05 -3.00 -32.58
N GLU A 384 8.37 -2.90 -32.38
CA GLU A 384 9.31 -2.41 -33.41
C GLU A 384 9.32 -3.27 -34.68
N SER A 385 9.09 -4.58 -34.54
CA SER A 385 9.17 -5.52 -35.66
C SER A 385 7.85 -5.75 -36.40
N SER A 386 6.70 -5.56 -35.74
CA SER A 386 5.39 -6.02 -36.25
C SER A 386 4.36 -4.91 -36.43
N TYR A 387 4.58 -3.71 -35.88
CA TYR A 387 3.61 -2.61 -35.92
C TYR A 387 4.24 -1.32 -36.48
N PRO A 388 3.47 -0.51 -37.23
CA PRO A 388 3.97 0.70 -37.88
C PRO A 388 4.10 1.90 -36.93
N PHE A 389 3.67 1.77 -35.67
CA PHE A 389 3.65 2.87 -34.72
C PHE A 389 5.05 3.14 -34.14
N PRO A 390 5.61 4.35 -34.30
CA PRO A 390 6.88 4.68 -33.65
C PRO A 390 6.73 4.67 -32.13
N ILE A 391 7.67 4.03 -31.45
CA ILE A 391 7.77 4.12 -29.99
C ILE A 391 8.17 5.55 -29.62
N ALA A 392 7.43 6.16 -28.69
CA ALA A 392 7.64 7.53 -28.23
C ALA A 392 8.82 7.63 -27.25
N ASP A 393 10.00 7.22 -27.69
CA ASP A 393 11.25 7.41 -26.95
C ASP A 393 11.59 8.91 -26.92
N LEU A 394 11.72 9.48 -25.72
CA LEU A 394 12.07 10.89 -25.55
C LEU A 394 13.55 11.12 -25.90
N VAL A 395 13.93 12.36 -26.10
CA VAL A 395 15.34 12.74 -26.35
C VAL A 395 15.85 13.52 -25.13
N ASP A 396 17.01 13.16 -24.60
CA ASP A 396 17.63 13.88 -23.49
C ASP A 396 18.24 15.22 -23.95
N ASN A 397 18.71 16.03 -22.98
CA ASN A 397 19.30 17.34 -23.24
C ASN A 397 20.60 17.29 -24.09
N ASN A 398 21.13 16.10 -24.37
CA ASN A 398 22.32 15.87 -25.20
C ASN A 398 21.96 15.22 -26.55
N ASP A 399 20.71 15.33 -26.98
CA ASP A 399 20.19 14.73 -28.22
C ASP A 399 20.28 13.19 -28.28
N LYS A 400 20.38 12.50 -27.13
CA LYS A 400 20.33 11.04 -27.07
C LYS A 400 18.91 10.54 -26.83
N ALA A 401 18.47 9.60 -27.65
CA ALA A 401 17.21 8.90 -27.44
C ALA A 401 17.23 8.12 -26.12
N THR A 402 16.32 8.48 -25.22
CA THR A 402 15.99 7.76 -24.00
C THR A 402 15.03 6.62 -24.33
N LYS A 403 15.30 5.40 -23.83
CA LYS A 403 14.48 4.21 -24.12
C LYS A 403 13.23 4.11 -23.23
N ASN A 404 12.54 5.23 -23.00
CA ASN A 404 11.43 5.34 -22.04
C ASN A 404 10.02 5.24 -22.65
N GLY A 405 9.89 5.06 -23.97
CA GLY A 405 8.57 4.86 -24.59
C GLY A 405 7.91 3.53 -24.19
N ILE A 406 8.70 2.53 -23.77
CA ILE A 406 8.22 1.26 -23.20
C ILE A 406 8.99 1.00 -21.92
N GLU A 407 8.35 1.21 -20.78
CA GLU A 407 9.03 1.18 -19.48
C GLU A 407 8.11 0.74 -18.32
N ILE A 408 8.72 0.58 -17.14
CA ILE A 408 8.00 0.40 -15.89
C ILE A 408 7.94 1.76 -15.21
N MET A 409 6.72 2.27 -15.02
CA MET A 409 6.51 3.60 -14.49
C MET A 409 6.66 3.65 -12.98
N ASP A 410 7.29 4.73 -12.51
CA ASP A 410 7.36 5.05 -11.09
C ASP A 410 5.96 5.35 -10.53
N GLY A 411 5.68 4.90 -9.31
CA GLY A 411 4.40 5.23 -8.64
C GLY A 411 4.21 6.73 -8.44
N ARG A 412 5.30 7.50 -8.35
CA ARG A 412 5.28 8.98 -8.35
C ARG A 412 4.61 9.55 -9.59
N ASP A 413 5.03 9.08 -10.75
CA ASP A 413 4.55 9.57 -12.05
C ASP A 413 3.11 9.11 -12.31
N GLU A 414 2.78 7.87 -11.92
CA GLU A 414 1.43 7.30 -12.02
C GLU A 414 0.37 8.24 -11.37
N GLY A 415 0.63 8.67 -10.13
CA GLY A 415 -0.28 9.58 -9.43
C GLY A 415 -0.39 10.96 -10.09
N VAL A 416 0.74 11.53 -10.51
CA VAL A 416 0.78 12.87 -11.13
C VAL A 416 0.08 12.87 -12.49
N PHE A 417 0.26 11.83 -13.30
CA PHE A 417 -0.44 11.71 -14.57
C PHE A 417 -1.95 11.50 -14.38
N ALA A 418 -2.38 10.74 -13.36
CA ALA A 418 -3.81 10.67 -13.02
C ALA A 418 -4.37 12.03 -12.60
N TRP A 419 -3.59 12.82 -11.86
CA TRP A 419 -3.94 14.21 -11.52
C TRP A 419 -4.08 15.11 -12.75
N ILE A 420 -3.15 15.01 -13.71
CA ILE A 420 -3.22 15.74 -14.98
C ILE A 420 -4.50 15.35 -15.74
N THR A 421 -4.77 14.05 -15.90
CA THR A 421 -5.98 13.56 -16.58
C THR A 421 -7.25 14.18 -16.00
N VAL A 422 -7.46 14.05 -14.69
CA VAL A 422 -8.67 14.54 -14.02
C VAL A 422 -8.81 16.06 -14.19
N ASN A 423 -7.75 16.81 -13.91
CA ASN A 423 -7.81 18.26 -13.97
C ASN A 423 -7.94 18.80 -15.39
N TYR A 424 -7.35 18.12 -16.37
CA TYR A 424 -7.51 18.45 -17.79
C TYR A 424 -8.95 18.18 -18.26
N LEU A 425 -9.50 17.02 -17.94
CA LEU A 425 -10.87 16.64 -18.30
C LEU A 425 -11.93 17.45 -17.54
N MET A 426 -11.64 17.95 -16.33
CA MET A 426 -12.50 18.92 -15.63
C MET A 426 -12.29 20.37 -16.10
N ASN A 427 -11.41 20.59 -17.08
CA ASN A 427 -11.04 21.91 -17.60
C ASN A 427 -10.55 22.88 -16.49
N LEU A 428 -9.85 22.34 -15.49
CA LEU A 428 -9.25 23.07 -14.36
C LEU A 428 -7.81 23.51 -14.67
N ILE A 429 -7.12 22.77 -15.53
CA ILE A 429 -5.80 23.12 -16.07
C ILE A 429 -5.85 23.26 -17.60
N GLY A 430 -4.92 24.04 -18.15
CA GLY A 430 -4.74 24.21 -19.58
C GLY A 430 -5.41 25.45 -20.19
N SER A 431 -5.67 25.44 -21.51
CA SER A 431 -6.26 26.55 -22.28
C SER A 431 -7.70 26.91 -21.84
N GLY A 432 -7.84 27.54 -20.66
CA GLY A 432 -9.09 27.88 -19.99
C GLY A 432 -9.09 27.67 -18.46
N GLY A 433 -8.03 27.04 -17.91
CA GLY A 433 -7.89 26.74 -16.50
C GLY A 433 -7.38 27.93 -15.70
N ASN A 434 -8.25 28.51 -14.86
CA ASN A 434 -7.90 29.53 -13.85
C ASN A 434 -8.56 29.20 -12.51
N LYS A 435 -8.78 27.90 -12.25
CA LYS A 435 -9.61 27.40 -11.15
C LYS A 435 -8.77 26.53 -10.22
N LYS A 436 -9.21 26.41 -8.97
CA LYS A 436 -8.64 25.48 -8.00
C LYS A 436 -8.72 24.07 -8.58
N THR A 437 -7.59 23.38 -8.61
CA THR A 437 -7.49 22.00 -9.10
C THR A 437 -8.20 21.05 -8.15
N ALA A 438 -8.60 19.89 -8.65
CA ALA A 438 -9.06 18.75 -7.85
C ALA A 438 -7.87 17.92 -7.34
N ALA A 439 -8.04 17.24 -6.22
CA ALA A 439 -7.15 16.19 -5.75
C ALA A 439 -7.55 14.86 -6.39
N VAL A 440 -6.57 13.99 -6.59
CA VAL A 440 -6.79 12.64 -7.10
C VAL A 440 -6.30 11.62 -6.09
N MET A 441 -7.15 10.64 -5.82
CA MET A 441 -6.84 9.47 -5.01
C MET A 441 -7.06 8.23 -5.86
N ASP A 442 -5.99 7.47 -6.10
CA ASP A 442 -6.05 6.25 -6.88
C ASP A 442 -5.79 5.04 -5.98
N LEU A 443 -6.63 4.02 -6.07
CA LEU A 443 -6.47 2.77 -5.33
C LEU A 443 -6.32 1.63 -6.31
N GLY A 444 -5.07 1.28 -6.58
CA GLY A 444 -4.70 0.14 -7.39
C GLY A 444 -4.67 -1.17 -6.61
N GLY A 445 -4.25 -2.23 -7.29
CA GLY A 445 -4.06 -3.54 -6.66
C GLY A 445 -2.92 -3.53 -5.65
N GLY A 446 -1.75 -3.03 -6.06
CA GLY A 446 -0.49 -3.07 -5.29
C GLY A 446 -0.05 -1.78 -4.61
N SER A 447 -0.65 -0.64 -4.95
CA SER A 447 -0.37 0.64 -4.32
C SER A 447 -1.62 1.51 -4.28
N THR A 448 -1.57 2.55 -3.46
CA THR A 448 -2.49 3.70 -3.54
C THR A 448 -1.70 4.98 -3.71
N GLN A 449 -2.26 5.93 -4.44
CA GLN A 449 -1.65 7.22 -4.76
C GLN A 449 -2.56 8.35 -4.28
N ILE A 450 -1.94 9.42 -3.81
CA ILE A 450 -2.61 10.67 -3.50
C ILE A 450 -1.81 11.82 -4.10
N VAL A 451 -2.49 12.68 -4.87
CA VAL A 451 -1.88 13.86 -5.50
C VAL A 451 -2.83 15.04 -5.40
N PHE A 452 -2.31 16.19 -4.95
CA PHE A 452 -3.06 17.44 -4.89
C PHE A 452 -2.12 18.65 -4.96
N GLN A 453 -2.68 19.81 -5.33
CA GLN A 453 -1.99 21.09 -5.26
C GLN A 453 -2.33 21.77 -3.93
N PRO A 454 -1.41 21.85 -2.96
CA PRO A 454 -1.67 22.46 -1.66
C PRO A 454 -1.90 23.98 -1.78
N GLN A 455 -2.90 24.50 -1.07
CA GLN A 455 -3.17 25.93 -0.92
C GLN A 455 -2.46 26.45 0.33
N LEU A 456 -1.13 26.50 0.29
CA LEU A 456 -0.29 26.94 1.42
C LEU A 456 0.00 28.44 1.34
N GLN A 457 0.21 29.06 2.51
CA GLN A 457 0.65 30.45 2.60
C GLN A 457 2.13 30.55 2.22
N ALA A 458 2.55 31.66 1.59
CA ALA A 458 3.93 31.87 1.15
C ALA A 458 4.97 31.78 2.29
N SER A 459 4.56 32.04 3.53
CA SER A 459 5.38 31.94 4.74
C SER A 459 5.58 30.52 5.28
N SER A 460 4.82 29.53 4.78
CA SER A 460 4.87 28.13 5.22
C SER A 460 4.76 27.18 4.02
N PRO A 461 5.80 27.13 3.16
CA PRO A 461 5.80 26.24 2.00
C PRO A 461 5.82 24.76 2.43
N MET A 462 5.56 23.85 1.48
CA MET A 462 5.77 22.42 1.73
C MET A 462 7.21 22.16 2.15
N HIS A 463 7.39 21.24 3.10
CA HIS A 463 8.71 20.71 3.39
C HIS A 463 9.38 20.17 2.12
N PRO A 464 10.67 20.42 1.88
CA PRO A 464 11.36 19.82 0.73
C PRO A 464 11.41 18.30 0.85
N GLY A 465 11.26 17.60 -0.27
CA GLY A 465 11.43 16.14 -0.33
C GLY A 465 10.89 15.54 -1.62
N GLU A 466 10.97 14.22 -1.74
CA GLU A 466 10.52 13.48 -2.94
C GLU A 466 9.02 13.67 -3.22
N HIS A 467 8.24 13.96 -2.18
CA HIS A 467 6.80 14.20 -2.26
C HIS A 467 6.45 15.53 -2.96
N VAL A 468 7.40 16.46 -3.12
CA VAL A 468 7.20 17.68 -3.90
C VAL A 468 7.43 17.38 -5.37
N TYR A 469 6.45 17.66 -6.22
CA TYR A 469 6.57 17.51 -7.67
C TYR A 469 6.34 18.84 -8.37
N GLU A 470 7.33 19.28 -9.16
CA GLU A 470 7.27 20.52 -9.93
C GLU A 470 6.89 20.22 -11.38
N LEU A 471 5.63 20.43 -11.71
CA LEU A 471 5.13 20.35 -13.07
C LEU A 471 5.34 21.71 -13.75
N LYS A 472 6.52 21.88 -14.36
CA LYS A 472 6.92 23.13 -15.01
C LYS A 472 6.39 23.22 -16.44
N ASN A 473 5.94 24.42 -16.82
CA ASN A 473 5.55 24.77 -18.19
C ASN A 473 4.50 23.85 -18.83
N PHE A 474 3.66 23.19 -18.03
CA PHE A 474 2.54 22.42 -18.55
C PHE A 474 1.48 23.42 -19.05
N GLU A 475 1.39 23.56 -20.37
CA GLU A 475 0.51 24.52 -21.05
C GLU A 475 0.69 25.97 -20.55
N ASN A 476 1.93 26.43 -20.46
CA ASN A 476 2.33 27.77 -19.96
C ASN A 476 2.00 28.04 -18.48
N SER A 477 1.62 27.02 -17.72
CA SER A 477 1.42 27.11 -16.28
C SER A 477 2.44 26.23 -15.55
N SER A 478 2.75 26.57 -14.30
CA SER A 478 3.58 25.74 -13.43
C SER A 478 2.81 25.38 -12.17
N PHE A 479 2.91 24.12 -11.76
CA PHE A 479 2.21 23.60 -10.59
C PHE A 479 3.20 22.92 -9.65
N THR A 480 3.11 23.26 -8.38
CA THR A 480 3.82 22.56 -7.30
C THR A 480 2.83 21.64 -6.61
N LEU A 481 3.00 20.33 -6.79
CA LEU A 481 2.09 19.30 -6.31
C LEU A 481 2.70 18.56 -5.12
N TYR A 482 1.86 18.21 -4.16
CA TYR A 482 2.16 17.09 -3.27
C TYR A 482 1.79 15.80 -4.00
N GLN A 483 2.70 14.82 -4.00
CA GLN A 483 2.46 13.49 -4.52
C GLN A 483 3.00 12.44 -3.55
N LYS A 484 2.28 11.33 -3.40
CA LYS A 484 2.80 10.14 -2.74
C LYS A 484 2.18 8.88 -3.32
N SER A 485 3.02 7.87 -3.55
CA SER A 485 2.61 6.49 -3.80
C SER A 485 2.97 5.62 -2.59
N TYR A 486 1.99 4.88 -2.08
CA TYR A 486 2.14 3.92 -0.99
C TYR A 486 2.17 2.51 -1.56
N LEU A 487 3.37 2.04 -1.91
CA LEU A 487 3.58 0.67 -2.36
C LEU A 487 3.29 -0.32 -1.23
N GLY A 488 2.57 -1.41 -1.51
CA GLY A 488 2.10 -2.36 -0.51
C GLY A 488 0.75 -2.02 0.12
N TYR A 489 0.21 -0.82 -0.15
CA TYR A 489 -1.08 -0.35 0.36
C TYR A 489 -2.16 -0.30 -0.73
N GLY A 490 -1.99 -1.06 -1.81
CA GLY A 490 -3.10 -1.29 -2.75
C GLY A 490 -4.11 -2.29 -2.17
N LEU A 491 -5.32 -2.33 -2.72
CA LEU A 491 -6.42 -3.11 -2.13
C LEU A 491 -6.09 -4.61 -2.00
N LYS A 492 -5.38 -5.20 -2.98
CA LYS A 492 -5.04 -6.63 -2.94
C LYS A 492 -3.98 -6.93 -1.89
N GLN A 493 -2.95 -6.10 -1.81
CA GLN A 493 -1.88 -6.21 -0.82
C GLN A 493 -2.38 -5.92 0.59
N ALA A 494 -3.31 -4.97 0.74
CA ALA A 494 -3.98 -4.69 2.01
C ALA A 494 -4.76 -5.91 2.50
N ARG A 495 -5.55 -6.57 1.63
CA ARG A 495 -6.25 -7.82 1.98
C ARG A 495 -5.30 -8.89 2.50
N GLU A 496 -4.20 -9.13 1.78
CA GLU A 496 -3.19 -10.11 2.19
C GLU A 496 -2.60 -9.75 3.56
N SER A 497 -2.24 -8.49 3.77
CA SER A 497 -1.67 -8.00 5.03
C SER A 497 -2.65 -8.14 6.21
N ILE A 498 -3.90 -7.74 6.02
CA ILE A 498 -4.96 -7.82 7.04
C ILE A 498 -5.29 -9.27 7.39
N ASN A 499 -5.39 -10.14 6.38
CA ASN A 499 -5.65 -11.56 6.60
C ASN A 499 -4.47 -12.26 7.26
N SER A 500 -3.23 -11.88 6.92
CA SER A 500 -2.02 -12.40 7.55
C SER A 500 -1.96 -12.01 9.02
N LEU A 501 -2.31 -10.76 9.36
CA LEU A 501 -2.42 -10.31 10.74
C LEU A 501 -3.51 -11.09 11.51
N ALA A 502 -4.68 -11.28 10.92
CA ALA A 502 -5.75 -12.07 11.54
C ALA A 502 -5.31 -13.53 11.79
N ALA A 503 -4.63 -14.15 10.83
CA ALA A 503 -4.08 -15.49 10.96
C ALA A 503 -3.03 -15.56 12.08
N PHE A 504 -2.08 -14.62 12.09
CA PHE A 504 -1.05 -14.54 13.13
C PHE A 504 -1.66 -14.40 14.54
N LEU A 505 -2.63 -13.51 14.72
CA LEU A 505 -3.31 -13.32 16.01
C LEU A 505 -4.05 -14.58 16.46
N HIS A 506 -4.74 -15.25 15.53
CA HIS A 506 -5.44 -16.49 15.84
C HIS A 506 -4.48 -17.59 16.31
N LEU A 507 -3.37 -17.76 15.59
CA LEU A 507 -2.35 -18.77 15.91
C LEU A 507 -1.64 -18.47 17.24
N SER A 508 -1.32 -17.19 17.48
CA SER A 508 -0.67 -16.74 18.72
C SER A 508 -1.55 -16.96 19.96
N THR A 509 -2.87 -16.88 19.79
CA THR A 509 -3.84 -17.07 20.88
C THR A 509 -4.33 -18.52 21.02
N ASN A 510 -4.04 -19.40 20.05
CA ASN A 510 -4.47 -20.80 20.04
C ASN A 510 -3.28 -21.76 19.77
N PRO A 511 -2.36 -21.93 20.73
CA PRO A 511 -1.13 -22.73 20.52
C PRO A 511 -1.39 -24.21 20.19
N GLN A 512 -2.56 -24.75 20.56
CA GLN A 512 -2.95 -26.13 20.23
C GLN A 512 -3.20 -26.34 18.73
N VAL A 513 -3.68 -25.31 18.03
CA VAL A 513 -3.82 -25.29 16.57
C VAL A 513 -2.44 -25.29 15.91
N ALA A 514 -1.47 -24.58 16.52
CA ALA A 514 -0.07 -24.62 16.08
C ALA A 514 0.62 -25.97 16.38
N GLN A 515 0.22 -26.69 17.43
CA GLN A 515 0.80 -28.00 17.78
C GLN A 515 0.37 -29.16 16.86
N HIS A 516 -0.82 -29.09 16.23
CA HIS A 516 -1.23 -30.05 15.20
C HIS A 516 -0.48 -29.85 13.87
N ALA A 517 0.07 -28.65 13.67
CA ALA A 517 1.03 -28.34 12.60
C ALA A 517 2.45 -28.59 13.13
N GLY A 518 2.76 -29.81 13.56
CA GLY A 518 4.02 -30.14 14.24
C GLY A 518 5.25 -29.48 13.64
N ASP A 519 5.90 -28.63 14.45
CA ASP A 519 7.11 -27.85 14.18
C ASP A 519 6.90 -26.55 13.36
N ALA A 520 7.73 -25.53 13.60
CA ALA A 520 7.65 -24.23 12.91
C ALA A 520 7.91 -24.33 11.39
N SER A 521 8.23 -25.53 10.90
CA SER A 521 8.34 -25.96 9.51
C SER A 521 7.00 -26.43 8.89
N ALA A 522 5.91 -26.49 9.66
CA ALA A 522 4.62 -27.05 9.21
C ALA A 522 3.66 -26.07 8.54
N TRP A 523 4.04 -24.81 8.34
CA TRP A 523 3.19 -23.82 7.66
C TRP A 523 2.86 -24.20 6.21
N ASP A 524 3.72 -25.00 5.59
CA ASP A 524 3.53 -25.61 4.27
C ASP A 524 2.40 -26.67 4.25
N LYS A 525 1.87 -27.08 5.41
CA LYS A 525 0.79 -28.08 5.55
C LYS A 525 -0.59 -27.45 5.70
N PHE A 526 -0.68 -26.12 5.82
CA PHE A 526 -1.99 -25.45 5.90
C PHE A 526 -2.66 -25.46 4.54
N SER A 527 -3.91 -25.93 4.54
CA SER A 527 -4.77 -25.88 3.39
C SER A 527 -6.10 -25.24 3.78
N PRO A 528 -6.89 -24.77 2.80
CA PRO A 528 -8.22 -24.22 3.08
C PRO A 528 -9.15 -25.19 3.82
N GLN A 529 -8.87 -26.49 3.78
CA GLN A 529 -9.66 -27.52 4.46
C GLN A 529 -9.25 -27.74 5.93
N THR A 530 -8.03 -27.34 6.30
CA THR A 530 -7.46 -27.61 7.63
C THR A 530 -7.28 -26.37 8.48
N MET A 531 -7.20 -25.18 7.86
CA MET A 531 -6.96 -23.92 8.56
C MET A 531 -8.15 -22.96 8.42
N PHE A 532 -8.87 -22.77 9.51
CA PHE A 532 -10.00 -21.82 9.62
C PHE A 532 -9.61 -20.64 10.51
N VAL A 533 -9.44 -19.47 9.91
CA VAL A 533 -8.99 -18.26 10.60
C VAL A 533 -10.19 -17.35 10.88
N PRO A 534 -10.60 -17.15 12.15
CA PRO A 534 -11.65 -16.20 12.47
C PRO A 534 -11.19 -14.76 12.16
N SER A 535 -12.04 -14.00 11.46
CA SER A 535 -11.75 -12.60 11.13
C SER A 535 -13.00 -11.72 11.22
N PRO A 536 -12.92 -10.52 11.84
CA PRO A 536 -14.01 -9.55 11.85
C PRO A 536 -14.20 -8.84 10.51
N CYS A 537 -13.26 -9.00 9.57
CA CYS A 537 -13.31 -8.35 8.25
C CYS A 537 -14.17 -9.10 7.22
N TYR A 538 -14.84 -10.16 7.63
CA TYR A 538 -15.81 -10.90 6.82
C TYR A 538 -17.14 -10.96 7.57
N ALA A 539 -18.25 -10.84 6.85
CA ALA A 539 -19.59 -10.92 7.43
C ALA A 539 -19.78 -12.25 8.18
N ALA A 540 -20.44 -12.21 9.35
CA ALA A 540 -20.50 -13.39 10.21
C ALA A 540 -21.10 -14.62 9.48
N GLY A 541 -20.38 -15.74 9.55
CA GLY A 541 -20.73 -16.99 8.86
C GLY A 541 -20.26 -17.07 7.40
N ALA A 542 -19.81 -15.97 6.79
CA ALA A 542 -19.18 -16.03 5.47
C ALA A 542 -17.82 -16.75 5.57
N GLN A 543 -17.48 -17.50 4.52
CA GLN A 543 -16.20 -18.17 4.40
C GLN A 543 -15.52 -17.79 3.08
N LYS A 544 -14.21 -17.57 3.13
CA LYS A 544 -13.44 -17.21 1.94
C LYS A 544 -12.03 -17.78 2.03
N THR A 545 -11.62 -18.52 1.01
CA THR A 545 -10.20 -18.84 0.83
C THR A 545 -9.42 -17.57 0.52
N ALA A 546 -8.40 -17.29 1.32
CA ALA A 546 -7.53 -16.13 1.18
C ALA A 546 -6.07 -16.53 1.32
N LYS A 547 -5.21 -15.78 0.63
CA LYS A 547 -3.76 -15.86 0.78
C LYS A 547 -3.32 -15.14 2.04
N VAL A 548 -2.44 -15.80 2.79
CA VAL A 548 -1.74 -15.22 3.94
C VAL A 548 -0.24 -15.45 3.82
N SER A 549 0.54 -14.51 4.33
CA SER A 549 1.99 -14.56 4.40
C SER A 549 2.43 -14.53 5.87
N LEU A 550 3.22 -15.53 6.27
CA LEU A 550 3.75 -15.68 7.63
C LEU A 550 5.27 -15.96 7.54
N GLY A 551 6.04 -14.98 7.05
CA GLY A 551 7.50 -15.06 6.89
C GLY A 551 7.99 -15.04 5.43
N LYS A 552 9.31 -15.22 5.23
CA LYS A 552 10.00 -14.98 3.95
C LYS A 552 9.52 -15.90 2.82
N SER A 553 8.67 -15.34 1.96
CA SER A 553 8.37 -15.76 0.58
C SER A 553 7.43 -16.95 0.34
N LYS A 554 6.78 -17.53 1.35
CA LYS A 554 5.72 -18.53 1.11
C LYS A 554 4.36 -18.01 1.53
N THR A 555 3.45 -17.95 0.56
CA THR A 555 2.03 -17.68 0.78
C THR A 555 1.29 -19.00 0.90
N SER A 556 0.41 -19.13 1.89
CA SER A 556 -0.49 -20.27 2.02
C SER A 556 -1.94 -19.83 1.85
N ASP A 557 -2.77 -20.69 1.29
CA ASP A 557 -4.21 -20.47 1.21
C ASP A 557 -4.88 -21.02 2.48
N VAL A 558 -5.62 -20.16 3.18
CA VAL A 558 -6.40 -20.51 4.39
C VAL A 558 -7.86 -20.12 4.21
N THR A 559 -8.76 -20.72 4.98
CA THR A 559 -10.17 -20.32 4.99
C THR A 559 -10.40 -19.26 6.06
N MET A 560 -10.66 -18.02 5.64
CA MET A 560 -11.13 -16.97 6.53
C MET A 560 -12.60 -17.19 6.88
N VAL A 561 -12.94 -17.09 8.16
CA VAL A 561 -14.30 -17.27 8.69
C VAL A 561 -14.76 -15.97 9.34
N GLY A 562 -15.84 -15.39 8.82
CA GLY A 562 -16.41 -14.15 9.34
C GLY A 562 -16.97 -14.29 10.75
N THR A 563 -16.72 -13.30 11.59
CA THR A 563 -17.17 -13.23 12.99
C THR A 563 -18.19 -12.12 13.21
N SER A 564 -18.81 -12.07 14.39
CA SER A 564 -19.71 -10.98 14.78
C SER A 564 -19.00 -9.68 15.19
N GLY A 565 -17.67 -9.58 15.02
CA GLY A 565 -16.90 -8.39 15.40
C GLY A 565 -17.24 -7.15 14.58
N GLY A 566 -17.73 -7.33 13.34
CA GLY A 566 -18.22 -6.26 12.47
C GLY A 566 -17.16 -5.21 12.11
N PHE A 567 -17.65 -4.08 11.60
CA PHE A 567 -16.84 -2.99 11.05
C PHE A 567 -15.77 -2.48 12.01
N ARG A 568 -16.11 -2.19 13.27
CA ARG A 568 -15.15 -1.62 14.25
C ARG A 568 -14.01 -2.57 14.59
N ALA A 569 -14.27 -3.87 14.70
CA ALA A 569 -13.20 -4.84 14.96
C ALA A 569 -12.32 -5.04 13.72
N CYS A 570 -12.90 -5.02 12.51
CA CYS A 570 -12.10 -5.01 11.28
C CYS A 570 -11.24 -3.75 11.16
N GLN A 571 -11.79 -2.58 11.50
CA GLN A 571 -11.09 -1.30 11.48
C GLN A 571 -9.81 -1.33 12.32
N ARG A 572 -9.82 -2.01 13.48
CA ARG A 572 -8.61 -2.18 14.30
C ARG A 572 -7.51 -2.99 13.61
N LEU A 573 -7.87 -4.03 12.86
CA LEU A 573 -6.88 -4.77 12.06
C LEU A 573 -6.31 -3.88 10.95
N VAL A 574 -7.17 -3.10 10.29
CA VAL A 574 -6.75 -2.16 9.25
C VAL A 574 -5.80 -1.11 9.80
N GLU A 575 -6.14 -0.46 10.92
CA GLU A 575 -5.32 0.56 11.59
C GLU A 575 -3.89 0.07 11.85
N VAL A 576 -3.75 -1.16 12.37
CA VAL A 576 -2.44 -1.79 12.60
C VAL A 576 -1.68 -1.97 11.28
N THR A 577 -2.33 -2.47 10.22
CA THR A 577 -1.67 -2.65 8.92
C THR A 577 -1.32 -1.34 8.22
N MET A 578 -2.01 -0.25 8.54
CA MET A 578 -1.72 1.09 8.03
C MET A 578 -0.50 1.74 8.69
N ASN A 579 -0.05 1.23 9.83
CA ASN A 579 1.08 1.77 10.57
C ASN A 579 0.92 3.28 10.93
N LYS A 580 -0.24 3.66 11.50
CA LYS A 580 -0.56 5.07 11.82
C LYS A 580 0.29 5.63 12.97
N ASP A 581 0.79 4.77 13.85
CA ASP A 581 1.61 5.15 15.01
C ASP A 581 3.10 5.35 14.67
N ALA A 582 3.48 5.05 13.43
CA ALA A 582 4.84 5.22 12.93
C ALA A 582 5.39 6.62 13.20
N GLU A 583 6.66 6.66 13.60
CA GLU A 583 7.34 7.89 13.95
C GLU A 583 7.24 8.93 12.82
N CYS A 584 6.71 10.10 13.16
CA CYS A 584 6.52 11.19 12.23
C CYS A 584 7.69 12.17 12.33
N HIS A 585 8.78 11.87 11.63
CA HIS A 585 9.98 12.71 11.65
C HIS A 585 9.72 14.13 11.11
N ILE A 586 8.78 14.29 10.18
CA ILE A 586 8.38 15.57 9.60
C ILE A 586 6.87 15.67 9.66
N ALA A 587 6.35 16.47 10.61
CA ALA A 587 4.92 16.68 10.79
C ALA A 587 4.34 17.71 9.80
N PRO A 588 3.06 17.59 9.42
CA PRO A 588 2.13 16.49 9.74
C PRO A 588 2.36 15.24 8.88
N CYS A 589 1.99 14.06 9.39
CA CYS A 589 2.07 12.79 8.66
C CYS A 589 0.71 12.14 8.45
N SER A 590 0.55 11.47 7.31
CA SER A 590 -0.59 10.61 6.99
C SER A 590 -0.52 9.30 7.78
N PHE A 591 0.17 8.28 7.27
CA PHE A 591 0.41 6.99 7.90
C PHE A 591 1.78 6.45 7.48
N ALA A 592 2.29 5.45 8.19
CA ALA A 592 3.63 4.89 7.99
C ALA A 592 4.76 5.94 8.06
N GLY A 593 4.61 6.96 8.92
CA GLY A 593 5.60 8.02 9.13
C GLY A 593 5.76 8.97 7.93
N VAL A 594 4.84 8.92 6.97
CA VAL A 594 4.94 9.69 5.73
C VAL A 594 4.38 11.09 5.93
N TYR A 595 5.23 12.11 5.77
CA TYR A 595 4.81 13.51 5.72
C TYR A 595 3.71 13.72 4.67
N GLN A 596 2.65 14.41 5.06
CA GLN A 596 1.57 14.84 4.17
C GLN A 596 0.99 16.17 4.66
N PRO A 597 0.93 17.22 3.82
CA PRO A 597 0.20 18.44 4.16
C PRO A 597 -1.26 18.12 4.51
N SER A 598 -1.76 18.66 5.62
CA SER A 598 -3.12 18.38 6.07
C SER A 598 -4.16 18.82 5.02
N LEU A 599 -4.98 17.89 4.53
CA LEU A 599 -6.01 18.18 3.53
C LEU A 599 -7.11 19.10 4.07
N SER A 600 -7.46 19.00 5.35
CA SER A 600 -8.48 19.85 5.99
C SER A 600 -8.06 21.34 6.05
N HIS A 601 -6.76 21.62 6.03
CA HIS A 601 -6.21 22.98 6.00
C HIS A 601 -5.72 23.39 4.60
N ALA A 602 -4.81 22.61 4.01
CA ALA A 602 -4.16 22.91 2.75
C ALA A 602 -5.05 22.63 1.52
N PHE A 603 -6.18 21.93 1.67
CA PHE A 603 -7.03 21.55 0.54
C PHE A 603 -8.54 21.44 0.89
N LYS A 604 -9.02 22.38 1.71
CA LYS A 604 -10.33 22.30 2.36
C LYS A 604 -11.53 22.26 1.40
N ASN A 605 -11.55 23.14 0.39
CA ASN A 605 -12.75 23.47 -0.39
C ASN A 605 -12.71 23.03 -1.86
N SER A 606 -11.71 22.26 -2.26
CA SER A 606 -11.54 21.80 -3.64
C SER A 606 -12.14 20.41 -3.85
N ASP A 607 -12.36 19.96 -5.07
CA ASP A 607 -12.92 18.63 -5.32
C ASP A 607 -11.89 17.52 -5.05
N ILE A 608 -12.35 16.34 -4.61
CA ILE A 608 -11.55 15.11 -4.50
C ILE A 608 -12.18 14.08 -5.42
N VAL A 609 -11.39 13.52 -6.34
CA VAL A 609 -11.81 12.47 -7.26
C VAL A 609 -11.09 11.18 -6.89
N ALA A 610 -11.86 10.14 -6.60
CA ALA A 610 -11.37 8.81 -6.27
C ALA A 610 -11.57 7.83 -7.43
N LEU A 611 -10.51 7.11 -7.79
CA LEU A 611 -10.42 6.30 -9.01
C LEU A 611 -10.24 4.79 -8.70
N SER A 612 -10.25 3.98 -9.76
CA SER A 612 -9.93 2.54 -9.73
C SER A 612 -10.74 1.76 -8.70
N TYR A 613 -10.11 1.04 -7.75
CA TYR A 613 -10.86 0.19 -6.82
C TYR A 613 -11.82 0.96 -5.92
N PHE A 614 -11.61 2.25 -5.66
CA PHE A 614 -12.63 3.06 -5.00
C PHE A 614 -13.95 3.03 -5.79
N TYR A 615 -13.88 3.25 -7.11
CA TYR A 615 -15.05 3.15 -7.98
C TYR A 615 -15.56 1.71 -8.05
N ASP A 616 -14.69 0.73 -8.35
CA ASP A 616 -15.08 -0.65 -8.62
C ASP A 616 -15.71 -1.37 -7.41
N ARG A 617 -15.51 -0.86 -6.19
CA ARG A 617 -16.16 -1.39 -4.97
C ARG A 617 -17.35 -0.57 -4.52
N ILE A 618 -17.30 0.76 -4.62
CA ILE A 618 -18.35 1.58 -4.02
C ILE A 618 -19.51 1.81 -4.99
N ALA A 619 -19.22 1.98 -6.30
CA ALA A 619 -20.26 2.30 -7.29
C ALA A 619 -21.35 1.21 -7.42
N PRO A 620 -21.03 -0.11 -7.45
CA PRO A 620 -22.05 -1.16 -7.50
C PRO A 620 -22.99 -1.18 -6.28
N LEU A 621 -22.58 -0.58 -5.17
CA LEU A 621 -23.35 -0.56 -3.92
C LEU A 621 -24.27 0.66 -3.79
N GLY A 622 -24.39 1.50 -4.83
CA GLY A 622 -25.45 2.51 -4.90
C GLY A 622 -25.27 3.73 -3.99
N LEU A 623 -24.05 4.04 -3.54
CA LEU A 623 -23.75 5.25 -2.75
C LEU A 623 -23.83 6.56 -3.56
N GLY A 624 -23.97 6.45 -4.88
CA GLY A 624 -23.98 7.58 -5.81
C GLY A 624 -22.57 8.03 -6.22
N PRO A 625 -22.47 8.95 -7.20
CA PRO A 625 -21.19 9.43 -7.73
C PRO A 625 -20.46 10.35 -6.76
N THR A 626 -21.16 11.01 -5.84
CA THR A 626 -20.56 11.85 -4.80
C THR A 626 -21.16 11.49 -3.46
N PHE A 627 -20.30 11.22 -2.48
CA PHE A 627 -20.69 10.82 -1.13
C PHE A 627 -19.77 11.43 -0.07
N THR A 628 -20.20 11.40 1.17
CA THR A 628 -19.43 11.82 2.35
C THR A 628 -18.72 10.63 3.01
N ILE A 629 -17.60 10.88 3.69
CA ILE A 629 -16.88 9.84 4.43
C ILE A 629 -17.82 9.09 5.40
N ARG A 630 -18.75 9.81 6.04
CA ARG A 630 -19.78 9.22 6.91
C ARG A 630 -20.72 8.25 6.19
N GLU A 631 -21.13 8.55 4.97
CA GLU A 631 -21.98 7.65 4.17
C GLU A 631 -21.21 6.38 3.79
N LEU A 632 -19.91 6.47 3.51
CA LEU A 632 -19.04 5.31 3.29
C LEU A 632 -18.89 4.46 4.55
N GLU A 633 -18.74 5.09 5.72
CA GLU A 633 -18.71 4.39 7.02
C GLU A 633 -19.98 3.56 7.23
N GLN A 634 -21.16 4.17 7.03
CA GLN A 634 -22.45 3.50 7.16
C GLN A 634 -22.60 2.33 6.17
N LEU A 635 -22.09 2.48 4.95
CA LEU A 635 -22.06 1.40 3.97
C LEU A 635 -21.17 0.25 4.43
N ALA A 636 -19.98 0.55 4.97
CA ALA A 636 -19.07 -0.45 5.52
C ALA A 636 -19.68 -1.18 6.73
N GLU A 637 -20.33 -0.46 7.65
CA GLU A 637 -21.04 -1.03 8.79
C GLU A 637 -22.11 -2.04 8.36
N ARG A 638 -22.89 -1.72 7.31
CA ARG A 638 -23.90 -2.62 6.74
C ARG A 638 -23.26 -3.82 6.04
N ALA A 639 -22.20 -3.62 5.26
CA ALA A 639 -21.50 -4.72 4.59
C ALA A 639 -20.87 -5.71 5.59
N CYS A 640 -20.49 -5.23 6.78
CA CYS A 640 -19.96 -6.04 7.86
C CYS A 640 -21.03 -6.65 8.80
N SER A 641 -22.32 -6.33 8.60
CA SER A 641 -23.40 -6.89 9.42
C SER A 641 -23.70 -8.35 9.06
N LEU A 642 -24.65 -8.96 9.77
CA LEU A 642 -25.10 -10.32 9.44
C LEU A 642 -25.77 -10.33 8.05
N PRO A 643 -25.52 -11.34 7.20
CA PRO A 643 -26.16 -11.42 5.88
C PRO A 643 -27.70 -11.46 5.94
N SER A 644 -28.28 -12.02 7.01
CA SER A 644 -29.73 -12.02 7.24
C SER A 644 -30.31 -10.63 7.50
N GLN A 645 -29.48 -9.66 7.88
CA GLN A 645 -29.89 -8.27 8.12
C GLN A 645 -29.85 -7.41 6.86
N TRP A 646 -29.14 -7.84 5.82
CA TRP A 646 -29.01 -7.07 4.58
C TRP A 646 -30.36 -6.76 3.94
N SER A 647 -31.28 -7.72 3.90
CA SER A 647 -32.64 -7.51 3.38
C SER A 647 -33.52 -6.60 4.26
N LEU A 648 -33.10 -6.31 5.48
CA LEU A 648 -33.83 -5.45 6.42
C LEU A 648 -33.45 -3.97 6.28
N PHE A 649 -32.31 -3.66 5.65
CA PHE A 649 -31.89 -2.28 5.41
C PHE A 649 -32.75 -1.65 4.30
N LYS A 650 -33.85 -1.02 4.69
CA LYS A 650 -34.69 -0.24 3.78
C LYS A 650 -34.06 1.13 3.53
N SER A 651 -33.23 1.23 2.50
CA SER A 651 -32.60 2.48 2.05
C SER A 651 -32.57 2.53 0.52
N PRO A 652 -32.74 3.71 -0.11
CA PRO A 652 -32.58 3.87 -1.56
C PRO A 652 -31.22 3.33 -2.07
N SER A 653 -30.17 3.44 -1.25
CA SER A 653 -28.82 2.94 -1.54
C SER A 653 -28.58 1.46 -1.18
N PHE A 654 -29.59 0.71 -0.78
CA PHE A 654 -29.42 -0.71 -0.42
C PHE A 654 -30.52 -1.54 -1.11
N SER A 655 -30.34 -1.73 -2.42
CA SER A 655 -31.30 -2.39 -3.28
C SER A 655 -31.09 -3.92 -3.28
N PRO A 656 -32.03 -4.71 -3.83
CA PRO A 656 -31.82 -6.15 -4.03
C PRO A 656 -30.55 -6.48 -4.82
N GLU A 657 -30.17 -5.61 -5.76
CA GLU A 657 -28.91 -5.70 -6.52
C GLU A 657 -27.70 -5.52 -5.60
N THR A 658 -27.74 -4.53 -4.69
CA THR A 658 -26.69 -4.34 -3.67
C THR A 658 -26.53 -5.57 -2.78
N VAL A 659 -27.64 -6.17 -2.34
CA VAL A 659 -27.60 -7.41 -1.52
C VAL A 659 -26.95 -8.55 -2.31
N THR A 660 -27.31 -8.69 -3.59
CA THR A 660 -26.75 -9.71 -4.48
C THR A 660 -25.24 -9.52 -4.68
N GLU A 661 -24.81 -8.28 -4.90
CA GLU A 661 -23.40 -7.91 -5.04
C GLU A 661 -22.60 -8.24 -3.76
N LEU A 662 -23.14 -7.93 -2.57
CA LEU A 662 -22.53 -8.28 -1.28
C LEU A 662 -22.42 -9.80 -1.08
N GLN A 663 -23.44 -10.57 -1.49
CA GLN A 663 -23.44 -12.04 -1.39
C GLN A 663 -22.42 -12.68 -2.33
N GLN A 664 -22.27 -12.15 -3.55
CA GLN A 664 -21.33 -12.69 -4.54
C GLN A 664 -19.86 -12.38 -4.19
N ARG A 665 -19.61 -11.36 -3.38
CA ARG A 665 -18.25 -10.91 -3.05
C ARG A 665 -18.04 -10.77 -1.53
N PRO A 666 -17.54 -11.82 -0.86
CA PRO A 666 -17.40 -11.82 0.60
C PRO A 666 -16.36 -10.81 1.13
N ASP A 667 -15.51 -10.25 0.27
CA ASP A 667 -14.48 -9.28 0.65
C ASP A 667 -15.02 -7.88 0.97
N TYR A 668 -16.32 -7.58 0.73
CA TYR A 668 -16.83 -6.21 0.83
C TYR A 668 -16.69 -5.58 2.21
N CYS A 669 -16.87 -6.35 3.28
CA CYS A 669 -16.64 -5.84 4.64
C CYS A 669 -15.18 -5.37 4.80
N LEU A 670 -14.21 -6.19 4.41
CA LEU A 670 -12.78 -5.84 4.44
C LEU A 670 -12.49 -4.64 3.55
N ASP A 671 -12.91 -4.68 2.28
CA ASP A 671 -12.61 -3.65 1.29
C ASP A 671 -13.13 -2.27 1.70
N LEU A 672 -14.40 -2.20 2.12
CA LEU A 672 -15.03 -0.93 2.51
C LEU A 672 -14.45 -0.42 3.82
N THR A 673 -14.13 -1.31 4.77
CA THR A 673 -13.44 -0.92 6.01
C THR A 673 -12.05 -0.36 5.69
N TYR A 674 -11.32 -1.00 4.78
CA TYR A 674 -10.01 -0.52 4.33
C TYR A 674 -10.10 0.85 3.65
N MET A 675 -11.00 1.01 2.69
CA MET A 675 -11.20 2.29 1.97
C MET A 675 -11.63 3.41 2.92
N HIS A 676 -12.59 3.14 3.82
CA HIS A 676 -13.00 4.11 4.82
C HIS A 676 -11.82 4.53 5.71
N THR A 677 -11.09 3.56 6.26
CA THR A 677 -9.96 3.84 7.18
C THR A 677 -8.83 4.58 6.47
N LEU A 678 -8.53 4.21 5.22
CA LEU A 678 -7.57 4.90 4.37
C LEU A 678 -7.95 6.38 4.17
N LEU A 679 -9.20 6.66 3.82
CA LEU A 679 -9.68 8.02 3.59
C LEU A 679 -9.78 8.83 4.89
N ARG A 680 -10.35 8.23 5.95
CA ARG A 680 -10.68 8.91 7.21
C ARG A 680 -9.46 9.13 8.11
N LEU A 681 -8.63 8.09 8.28
CA LEU A 681 -7.48 8.11 9.18
C LEU A 681 -6.17 8.29 8.43
N GLY A 682 -6.01 7.63 7.28
CA GLY A 682 -4.79 7.73 6.48
C GLY A 682 -4.62 9.10 5.83
N TYR A 683 -5.64 9.54 5.08
CA TYR A 683 -5.63 10.84 4.41
C TYR A 683 -6.26 11.96 5.23
N GLU A 684 -6.71 11.67 6.46
CA GLU A 684 -7.21 12.65 7.42
C GLU A 684 -8.38 13.50 6.89
N LEU A 685 -9.30 12.86 6.16
CA LEU A 685 -10.53 13.52 5.69
C LEU A 685 -11.61 13.50 6.76
N ASP A 686 -12.26 14.65 6.99
CA ASP A 686 -13.39 14.74 7.92
C ASP A 686 -14.62 13.96 7.45
N ASP A 687 -15.48 13.56 8.39
CA ASP A 687 -16.69 12.76 8.13
C ASP A 687 -17.64 13.39 7.10
N SER A 688 -17.71 14.73 7.07
CA SER A 688 -18.55 15.49 6.14
C SER A 688 -17.89 15.76 4.78
N ARG A 689 -16.61 15.39 4.62
CA ARG A 689 -15.87 15.63 3.40
C ARG A 689 -16.46 14.83 2.25
N LYS A 690 -16.77 15.51 1.16
CA LYS A 690 -17.28 14.89 -0.06
C LYS A 690 -16.15 14.35 -0.92
N ILE A 691 -16.35 13.14 -1.45
CA ILE A 691 -15.53 12.48 -2.45
C ILE A 691 -16.41 12.17 -3.66
N THR A 692 -15.87 12.35 -4.85
CA THR A 692 -16.50 11.96 -6.10
C THR A 692 -15.84 10.71 -6.64
N LEU A 693 -16.61 9.64 -6.87
CA LEU A 693 -16.19 8.49 -7.65
C LEU A 693 -16.32 8.80 -9.12
N ALA A 694 -15.31 8.45 -9.89
CA ALA A 694 -15.43 8.52 -11.32
C ALA A 694 -14.62 7.40 -11.98
N LYS A 695 -15.26 6.72 -12.94
CA LYS A 695 -14.60 5.85 -13.90
C LYS A 695 -14.35 6.55 -15.23
N LYS A 696 -15.28 7.45 -15.59
CA LYS A 696 -15.21 8.31 -16.76
C LYS A 696 -15.52 9.76 -16.41
N LEU A 697 -14.94 10.69 -17.14
CA LEU A 697 -15.41 12.07 -17.21
C LEU A 697 -15.84 12.38 -18.64
N GLY A 698 -17.15 12.61 -18.83
CA GLY A 698 -17.74 12.63 -20.16
C GLY A 698 -17.67 11.24 -20.77
N ASP A 699 -17.12 11.14 -21.98
CA ASP A 699 -16.94 9.88 -22.70
C ASP A 699 -15.53 9.28 -22.49
N PHE A 700 -14.68 9.96 -21.73
CA PHE A 700 -13.26 9.61 -21.57
C PHE A 700 -12.99 8.79 -20.30
N GLU A 701 -12.13 7.78 -20.40
CA GLU A 701 -11.69 6.95 -19.28
C GLU A 701 -10.80 7.75 -18.32
N LEU A 702 -10.94 7.46 -17.03
CA LEU A 702 -10.08 8.02 -16.00
C LEU A 702 -8.98 7.07 -15.60
N GLY A 703 -7.81 7.65 -15.38
CA GLY A 703 -6.58 6.98 -15.04
C GLY A 703 -5.40 7.87 -15.42
N TRP A 704 -4.20 7.32 -15.37
CA TRP A 704 -2.98 8.07 -15.66
C TRP A 704 -2.67 8.16 -17.17
N ALA A 705 -3.27 7.33 -18.02
CA ALA A 705 -2.91 7.17 -19.44
C ALA A 705 -2.97 8.49 -20.24
N LEU A 706 -4.06 9.24 -20.14
CA LEU A 706 -4.23 10.51 -20.85
C LEU A 706 -3.21 11.56 -20.40
N GLY A 707 -3.00 11.72 -19.09
CA GLY A 707 -2.03 12.67 -18.54
C GLY A 707 -0.59 12.37 -18.95
N ALA A 708 -0.21 11.08 -18.97
CA ALA A 708 1.09 10.65 -19.48
C ALA A 708 1.24 11.00 -20.98
N GLN A 709 0.18 10.79 -21.76
CA GLN A 709 0.20 11.11 -23.18
C GLN A 709 0.31 12.62 -23.44
N LEU A 710 -0.43 13.43 -22.70
CA LEU A 710 -0.36 14.90 -22.78
C LEU A 710 1.05 15.42 -22.46
N ALA A 711 1.71 14.85 -21.45
CA ALA A 711 3.08 15.21 -21.10
C ALA A 711 4.06 14.97 -22.26
N VAL A 712 3.94 13.83 -22.94
CA VAL A 712 4.81 13.52 -24.09
C VAL A 712 4.50 14.39 -25.32
N LEU A 713 3.23 14.68 -25.57
CA LEU A 713 2.83 15.60 -26.64
C LEU A 713 3.33 17.04 -26.40
N GLN A 714 3.45 17.46 -25.14
CA GLN A 714 4.03 18.76 -24.80
C GLN A 714 5.54 18.81 -25.05
N GLN A 715 6.25 17.70 -24.84
CA GLN A 715 7.69 17.58 -25.11
C GLN A 715 8.02 17.55 -26.62
N GLY A 716 7.01 17.60 -27.50
CA GLY A 716 7.21 17.77 -28.94
C GLY A 716 7.36 16.47 -29.72
N VAL A 717 7.01 15.32 -29.12
CA VAL A 717 6.88 14.05 -29.85
C VAL A 717 5.57 14.09 -30.65
N LEU A 718 5.63 14.74 -31.81
CA LEU A 718 4.49 15.00 -32.69
C LEU A 718 4.70 14.34 -34.06
N CYS A 719 3.60 13.97 -34.69
CA CYS A 719 3.54 13.58 -36.08
C CYS A 719 4.00 14.75 -36.97
N LYS A 720 4.95 14.48 -37.85
CA LYS A 720 5.44 15.42 -38.89
C LYS A 720 4.94 15.06 -40.29
N ALA A 721 3.93 14.19 -40.41
CA ALA A 721 3.37 13.86 -41.71
C ALA A 721 2.88 15.16 -42.36
N SER A 722 3.38 15.44 -43.56
CA SER A 722 2.83 16.47 -44.42
C SER A 722 1.40 16.08 -44.75
N MET A 723 0.42 16.85 -44.25
CA MET A 723 -0.95 16.79 -44.77
C MET A 723 -0.97 17.20 -46.23
#